data_AF-A0A3G8XEW0-F1
#
_entry.id   AF-A0A3G8XEW0-F1
#
_cell.length_a   1.000
_cell.length_b   1.000
_cell.length_c   1.000
_cell.angle_alpha   90.00
_cell.angle_beta   90.00
_cell.angle_gamma   90.00
#
_symmetry.space_group_name_H-M   'P 1'
#
loop_
_entity.id
_entity.type
_entity.pdbx_description
1 polymer ?
#
loop_
_entity_poly.entity_id
_entity_poly.type
_entity_poly.pdbx_seq_one_letter_code
_entity_poly.pdbx_strand_id
1 'polypeptide(L)'
;MFSKENINTYALKTINEDGYEQGEKLGDPSDPPKPPVMDMPEPTLKGDIIFCNGYLSSPKKNPGSFLNVIMDKVPDDINQKPYRSANMSEKKISDGSDIMTNDELEFIDRQGGGTTYSDKNYKETEYFRWMFSAKEQFEGYWEGYDNVSKKRYSQVFKEYFHALGNAHFINGSHGLQSSGAHRVEHGIAQGYAWAKQKWNIKEKKEIDKIKEKNPGALSYTPQYKPVTIVGHSQGAAIAAGVALGVTYYAYEMGWEEIPINILFLATHQPQGLYGKDYEQFQKYYFEDFINDWVIEWLGDIFSKEKLYQNQGIYEKMNEILGNTSWGGLLNRAVQFTFPNDRALFVTRMGDIPYVKNACNEKDNLYIESWGFDSSEAPQGFIKDKNGYSFPKRILDKAYNSDGSLNAKGATYRQTVKTYWEAYHHYKNYRDYIKANPSKKYIPATLPIPQISNILPSWFKDIMMQSIAKAEGVKQKVYLKSELYRRKLNALLAFVKVHEMELQAHFAPVGLMFIKGTLSDWDEHKEDSIWDRIQETGKGLFYKVNYSSGASPTQKQKEDKSYVEGDGKSKMIKTNVANTAGVKKWVDKAKEELKVEPHWYTKIEDWWKGEKDYSGSGWGNGARQSFAKAIGFDDGKIDNLFEAGLYSMLQHGEVDISQSKRLIKLINEDPVFLEYEKEIASKIIINSKYGKEKFNLTDRKGIQLGGKRSQGSMWEQFKTPFSSKYKDTWKVAANELTWLLRSIGVTSNITVNQNGSAVITHKFEDQFDLRPSSNGERSIEYDVASIILGFLYHDIAGANDLMKIKGKWNNSYSKEQIDWKANGTKKIEEAMKKVGEKMQQERLKWIRETR
;
A
#
# COMPACT_ATOMS: atom_id res chain seq x y z
N MET A 1 -31.92 2.93 14.07
CA MET A 1 -32.64 2.33 12.93
C MET A 1 -32.62 3.38 11.83
N PHE A 2 -31.63 3.32 10.93
CA PHE A 2 -31.51 4.25 9.79
C PHE A 2 -31.82 3.45 8.52
N SER A 3 -32.70 3.99 7.68
CA SER A 3 -33.35 3.29 6.57
C SER A 3 -32.36 2.94 5.46
N LYS A 4 -32.54 1.74 4.90
CA LYS A 4 -31.80 1.18 3.75
C LYS A 4 -31.99 1.96 2.43
N GLU A 5 -32.70 3.09 2.42
CA GLU A 5 -33.12 3.78 1.19
C GLU A 5 -32.17 4.88 0.72
N ASN A 6 -31.21 5.34 1.53
CA ASN A 6 -30.25 6.38 1.09
C ASN A 6 -28.90 5.84 0.57
N ILE A 7 -28.71 4.52 0.55
CA ILE A 7 -27.46 3.89 0.05
C ILE A 7 -27.53 3.58 -1.45
N ASN A 8 -28.73 3.61 -2.07
CA ASN A 8 -28.92 3.14 -3.45
C ASN A 8 -29.14 4.23 -4.52
N THR A 9 -29.06 5.54 -4.19
CA THR A 9 -29.46 6.58 -5.16
C THR A 9 -28.35 7.54 -5.61
N TYR A 10 -27.13 7.45 -5.06
CA TYR A 10 -25.99 8.27 -5.50
C TYR A 10 -24.74 7.47 -5.94
N ALA A 11 -24.77 6.14 -5.87
CA ALA A 11 -23.60 5.29 -6.13
C ALA A 11 -23.60 4.53 -7.47
N LEU A 12 -24.59 4.73 -8.35
CA LEU A 12 -24.75 3.95 -9.59
C LEU A 12 -25.09 4.80 -10.82
N LYS A 13 -24.51 6.00 -10.93
CA LYS A 13 -24.36 6.65 -12.23
C LYS A 13 -22.87 6.76 -12.55
N THR A 14 -22.48 6.01 -13.58
CA THR A 14 -21.25 6.10 -14.39
C THR A 14 -19.91 5.71 -13.78
N ILE A 15 -19.79 4.45 -13.34
CA ILE A 15 -18.50 3.74 -13.38
C ILE A 15 -18.75 2.43 -14.13
N ASN A 16 -18.31 2.35 -15.38
CA ASN A 16 -18.25 1.07 -16.10
C ASN A 16 -17.08 0.25 -15.53
N GLU A 17 -17.18 -1.08 -15.61
CA GLU A 17 -16.22 -2.07 -15.09
C GLU A 17 -14.76 -1.88 -15.60
N ASP A 18 -14.55 -0.96 -16.54
CA ASP A 18 -13.26 -0.60 -17.12
C ASP A 18 -12.58 0.64 -16.52
N GLY A 19 -13.17 1.32 -15.52
CA GLY A 19 -12.54 2.47 -14.85
C GLY A 19 -12.48 3.76 -15.69
N TYR A 20 -13.46 3.97 -16.57
CA TYR A 20 -13.61 5.20 -17.35
C TYR A 20 -14.91 5.94 -16.97
N GLU A 21 -14.81 7.25 -16.77
CA GLU A 21 -15.95 8.17 -16.72
C GLU A 21 -15.74 9.24 -17.82
N GLN A 22 -16.73 9.40 -18.71
CA GLN A 22 -16.69 10.37 -19.83
C GLN A 22 -15.46 10.32 -20.74
N GLY A 23 -14.81 9.15 -20.87
CA GLY A 23 -13.66 8.96 -21.77
C GLY A 23 -12.30 9.33 -21.18
N GLU A 24 -12.23 9.70 -19.90
CA GLU A 24 -10.96 9.85 -19.18
C GLU A 24 -10.65 8.60 -18.34
N LYS A 25 -9.39 8.14 -18.41
CA LYS A 25 -8.90 6.94 -17.70
C LYS A 25 -8.63 7.28 -16.23
N LEU A 26 -9.30 6.62 -15.29
CA LEU A 26 -9.01 6.74 -13.86
C LEU A 26 -7.83 5.83 -13.47
N GLY A 27 -6.61 6.34 -13.60
CA GLY A 27 -5.43 5.83 -12.89
C GLY A 27 -4.84 4.49 -13.35
N ASP A 28 -3.73 4.12 -12.70
CA ASP A 28 -3.02 2.85 -12.84
C ASP A 28 -3.74 1.77 -12.01
N PRO A 29 -4.01 0.55 -12.54
CA PRO A 29 -4.70 -0.53 -11.82
C PRO A 29 -4.05 -0.96 -10.49
N SER A 30 -2.81 -0.55 -10.25
CA SER A 30 -2.04 -0.90 -9.05
C SER A 30 -2.37 -0.09 -7.79
N ASP A 31 -3.18 0.98 -7.90
CA ASP A 31 -3.64 1.78 -6.75
C ASP A 31 -5.17 1.86 -6.73
N PRO A 32 -5.83 1.72 -5.56
CA PRO A 32 -7.29 1.91 -5.47
C PRO A 32 -7.68 3.30 -6.00
N PRO A 33 -8.78 3.43 -6.76
CA PRO A 33 -9.18 4.70 -7.34
C PRO A 33 -9.33 5.74 -6.22
N LYS A 34 -8.50 6.78 -6.25
CA LYS A 34 -8.55 7.85 -5.25
C LYS A 34 -9.92 8.54 -5.36
N PRO A 35 -10.68 8.71 -4.25
CA PRO A 35 -12.03 9.25 -4.31
C PRO A 35 -12.05 10.62 -5.02
N PRO A 36 -13.10 10.93 -5.80
CA PRO A 36 -13.16 12.17 -6.57
C PRO A 36 -13.17 13.40 -5.65
N VAL A 37 -12.66 14.52 -6.16
CA VAL A 37 -12.72 15.81 -5.46
C VAL A 37 -14.17 16.28 -5.46
N MET A 38 -14.75 16.47 -4.28
CA MET A 38 -16.13 16.97 -4.16
C MET A 38 -16.21 18.45 -4.56
N ASP A 39 -17.31 18.81 -5.22
CA ASP A 39 -17.65 20.21 -5.50
C ASP A 39 -18.13 20.88 -4.21
N MET A 40 -17.31 21.77 -3.66
CA MET A 40 -17.62 22.48 -2.41
C MET A 40 -17.32 23.97 -2.59
N PRO A 41 -18.21 24.85 -2.08
CA PRO A 41 -18.08 26.29 -2.31
C PRO A 41 -16.84 26.91 -1.63
N GLU A 42 -16.40 26.35 -0.51
CA GLU A 42 -15.20 26.78 0.23
C GLU A 42 -14.47 25.56 0.79
N PRO A 43 -13.15 25.64 0.98
CA PRO A 43 -12.39 24.56 1.57
C PRO A 43 -12.65 24.44 3.08
N THR A 44 -12.50 23.22 3.58
CA THR A 44 -12.70 22.90 5.01
C THR A 44 -11.44 22.23 5.55
N LEU A 45 -10.95 22.72 6.69
CA LEU A 45 -9.81 22.12 7.36
C LEU A 45 -10.29 20.87 8.13
N LYS A 46 -9.70 19.72 7.80
CA LYS A 46 -9.96 18.46 8.48
C LYS A 46 -8.64 17.72 8.69
N GLY A 47 -8.12 17.81 9.91
CA GLY A 47 -6.87 17.17 10.27
C GLY A 47 -6.97 15.65 10.36
N ASP A 48 -5.81 15.01 10.42
CA ASP A 48 -5.63 13.61 10.78
C ASP A 48 -4.76 13.54 12.03
N ILE A 49 -5.03 12.56 12.90
CA ILE A 49 -4.18 12.27 14.05
C ILE A 49 -3.74 10.81 14.06
N ILE A 50 -2.46 10.58 14.31
CA ILE A 50 -1.85 9.26 14.37
C ILE A 50 -1.28 9.05 15.77
N PHE A 51 -1.79 8.05 16.48
CA PHE A 51 -1.28 7.61 17.76
C PHE A 51 -0.30 6.45 17.56
N CYS A 52 0.98 6.68 17.86
CA CYS A 52 2.03 5.67 17.79
C CYS A 52 2.26 5.07 19.18
N ASN A 53 1.95 3.79 19.31
CA ASN A 53 2.03 3.09 20.59
C ASN A 53 3.42 2.52 20.86
N GLY A 54 3.90 2.67 22.10
CA GLY A 54 5.04 1.95 22.66
C GLY A 54 4.65 0.60 23.29
N TYR A 55 5.38 0.16 24.33
CA TYR A 55 5.21 -1.12 25.05
C TYR A 55 3.75 -1.42 25.44
N LEU A 56 3.10 -2.25 24.62
CA LEU A 56 1.86 -3.03 24.77
C LEU A 56 0.65 -2.50 25.54
N SER A 57 -0.44 -2.42 24.78
CA SER A 57 -1.79 -2.88 25.13
C SER A 57 -1.77 -4.24 25.86
N SER A 58 -2.31 -4.26 27.08
CA SER A 58 -2.73 -5.43 27.88
C SER A 58 -1.89 -6.73 27.74
N PRO A 59 -0.97 -7.04 28.69
CA PRO A 59 -0.20 -8.31 28.74
C PRO A 59 -1.09 -9.57 28.84
N LYS A 60 -2.36 -9.32 29.11
CA LYS A 60 -3.40 -10.26 29.44
C LYS A 60 -4.09 -10.86 28.17
N LYS A 61 -4.03 -10.16 27.02
CA LYS A 61 -4.41 -10.65 25.66
C LYS A 61 -3.25 -10.69 24.68
N ASN A 62 -2.17 -9.98 25.00
CA ASN A 62 -0.93 -10.00 24.24
C ASN A 62 0.25 -10.54 25.09
N PRO A 63 0.17 -11.82 25.54
CA PRO A 63 1.27 -12.43 26.26
C PRO A 63 2.48 -12.62 25.35
N GLY A 64 2.27 -12.74 24.04
CA GLY A 64 3.34 -13.04 23.09
C GLY A 64 4.36 -11.93 22.96
N SER A 65 3.92 -10.70 22.78
CA SER A 65 4.78 -9.53 22.72
C SER A 65 5.50 -9.28 24.04
N PHE A 66 4.82 -9.51 25.16
CA PHE A 66 5.38 -9.36 26.51
C PHE A 66 6.46 -10.42 26.79
N LEU A 67 6.17 -11.68 26.45
CA LEU A 67 7.13 -12.79 26.51
C LEU A 67 8.31 -12.56 25.59
N ASN A 68 8.11 -12.02 24.39
CA ASN A 68 9.23 -11.73 23.48
C ASN A 68 10.17 -10.67 24.07
N VAL A 69 9.66 -9.66 24.79
CA VAL A 69 10.53 -8.68 25.47
C VAL A 69 11.25 -9.31 26.68
N ILE A 70 10.56 -10.13 27.48
CA ILE A 70 11.13 -10.83 28.65
C ILE A 70 12.05 -11.98 28.28
N MET A 71 11.97 -12.50 27.07
CA MET A 71 12.82 -13.60 26.62
C MET A 71 13.82 -13.13 25.57
N ASP A 72 13.88 -11.82 25.31
CA ASP A 72 14.61 -11.20 24.21
C ASP A 72 14.50 -11.97 22.89
N LYS A 73 13.26 -12.27 22.50
CA LYS A 73 12.97 -12.95 21.25
C LYS A 73 12.60 -11.96 20.16
N VAL A 74 13.08 -12.23 18.97
CA VAL A 74 12.62 -11.56 17.75
C VAL A 74 11.24 -12.11 17.40
N PRO A 75 10.18 -11.28 17.35
CA PRO A 75 8.80 -11.73 17.17
C PRO A 75 8.55 -12.56 15.90
N ASP A 76 9.37 -12.35 14.88
CA ASP A 76 9.24 -12.95 13.55
C ASP A 76 10.24 -14.08 13.27
N ASP A 77 11.18 -14.38 14.18
CA ASP A 77 12.16 -15.46 14.02
C ASP A 77 11.62 -16.79 14.55
N ILE A 78 11.14 -17.65 13.64
CA ILE A 78 10.54 -18.96 13.97
C ILE A 78 11.47 -19.85 14.80
N ASN A 79 12.79 -19.73 14.64
CA ASN A 79 13.77 -20.55 15.37
C ASN A 79 13.77 -20.25 16.88
N GLN A 80 13.41 -19.02 17.26
CA GLN A 80 13.33 -18.59 18.66
C GLN A 80 12.02 -19.01 19.33
N LYS A 81 11.09 -19.63 18.58
CA LYS A 81 9.70 -19.92 19.00
C LYS A 81 9.02 -18.70 19.66
N PRO A 82 9.01 -17.53 19.01
CA PRO A 82 8.37 -16.32 19.50
C PRO A 82 6.86 -16.35 19.23
N TYR A 83 6.13 -15.47 19.90
CA TYR A 83 4.72 -15.22 19.62
C TYR A 83 4.56 -13.79 19.11
N ARG A 84 4.41 -13.57 17.78
CA ARG A 84 4.32 -12.21 17.19
C ARG A 84 3.26 -11.33 17.88
N SER A 85 2.06 -11.88 18.10
CA SER A 85 0.91 -11.18 18.68
C SER A 85 0.70 -9.78 18.08
N ALA A 86 0.47 -8.71 18.85
CA ALA A 86 0.29 -7.34 18.31
C ALA A 86 1.61 -6.56 18.11
N ASN A 87 2.75 -7.26 17.97
CA ASN A 87 3.97 -6.61 17.53
C ASN A 87 3.89 -6.24 16.06
N MET A 88 4.37 -5.04 15.76
CA MET A 88 4.60 -4.63 14.37
C MET A 88 5.50 -5.65 13.67
N SER A 89 5.20 -5.96 12.41
CA SER A 89 5.98 -6.96 11.68
C SER A 89 7.39 -6.46 11.39
N GLU A 90 8.38 -7.31 11.68
CA GLU A 90 9.77 -7.15 11.26
C GLU A 90 9.98 -7.65 9.81
N LYS A 91 9.12 -8.57 9.34
CA LYS A 91 9.15 -9.12 7.96
C LYS A 91 8.46 -8.23 6.93
N LYS A 92 7.29 -7.66 7.26
CA LYS A 92 6.52 -6.77 6.38
C LYS A 92 6.30 -5.44 7.09
N ILE A 93 7.22 -4.51 6.91
CA ILE A 93 7.24 -3.23 7.65
C ILE A 93 6.11 -2.27 7.25
N SER A 94 5.34 -2.58 6.21
CA SER A 94 4.12 -1.88 5.81
C SER A 94 2.85 -2.73 6.00
N ASP A 95 2.86 -3.69 6.93
CA ASP A 95 1.71 -4.57 7.18
C ASP A 95 0.49 -3.73 7.61
N GLY A 96 -0.59 -3.79 6.82
CA GLY A 96 -1.82 -3.04 7.09
C GLY A 96 -2.51 -3.46 8.39
N SER A 97 -2.17 -4.62 8.95
CA SER A 97 -2.63 -5.01 10.30
C SER A 97 -1.97 -4.22 11.43
N ASP A 98 -0.88 -3.51 11.14
CA ASP A 98 -0.18 -2.65 12.11
C ASP A 98 -0.72 -1.21 12.14
N ILE A 99 -1.72 -0.89 11.30
CA ILE A 99 -2.39 0.40 11.18
C ILE A 99 -3.91 0.21 11.33
N MET A 100 -4.55 0.95 12.22
CA MET A 100 -6.02 0.91 12.36
C MET A 100 -6.64 2.29 12.46
N THR A 101 -7.86 2.43 11.96
CA THR A 101 -8.75 3.60 12.14
C THR A 101 -9.64 3.46 13.38
N ASN A 102 -10.21 4.55 13.89
CA ASN A 102 -11.24 4.48 14.94
C ASN A 102 -12.36 3.50 14.58
N ASP A 103 -12.87 3.52 13.34
CA ASP A 103 -14.02 2.71 12.95
C ASP A 103 -13.65 1.22 12.88
N GLU A 104 -12.45 0.90 12.39
CA GLU A 104 -11.92 -0.46 12.43
C GLU A 104 -11.75 -0.94 13.88
N LEU A 105 -11.33 -0.06 14.80
CA LEU A 105 -11.29 -0.36 16.23
C LEU A 105 -12.66 -0.54 16.85
N GLU A 106 -13.60 0.37 16.62
CA GLU A 106 -14.97 0.29 17.13
C GLU A 106 -15.73 -0.93 16.57
N PHE A 107 -15.42 -1.34 15.34
CA PHE A 107 -15.98 -2.56 14.72
C PHE A 107 -15.43 -3.83 15.39
N ILE A 108 -14.15 -3.82 15.77
CA ILE A 108 -13.55 -4.87 16.59
C ILE A 108 -14.07 -4.79 18.05
N ASP A 109 -14.49 -3.61 18.51
CA ASP A 109 -14.87 -3.27 19.89
C ASP A 109 -16.38 -3.09 20.15
N ARG A 110 -17.13 -4.20 20.29
CA ARG A 110 -18.30 -4.18 21.19
C ARG A 110 -17.82 -4.39 22.63
N GLN A 111 -17.41 -3.28 23.26
CA GLN A 111 -17.24 -2.98 24.70
C GLN A 111 -15.79 -2.69 25.11
N GLY A 112 -15.38 -1.42 25.05
CA GLY A 112 -14.05 -0.91 25.42
C GLY A 112 -13.42 -1.42 26.72
N GLY A 113 -12.08 -1.49 26.70
CA GLY A 113 -11.23 -1.82 27.83
C GLY A 113 -11.03 -0.67 28.83
N GLY A 114 -10.73 -1.02 30.08
CA GLY A 114 -10.52 -0.07 31.18
C GLY A 114 -9.04 0.23 31.44
N THR A 115 -8.71 1.51 31.64
CA THR A 115 -7.37 1.95 32.08
C THR A 115 -7.12 1.68 33.56
N THR A 116 -5.85 1.84 33.95
CA THR A 116 -5.32 1.84 35.33
C THR A 116 -6.15 2.67 36.31
N TYR A 117 -6.78 3.73 35.80
CA TYR A 117 -7.45 4.76 36.58
C TYR A 117 -8.96 4.86 36.28
N SER A 118 -9.49 3.97 35.43
CA SER A 118 -10.90 3.96 35.04
C SER A 118 -11.61 2.64 35.37
N ASP A 119 -10.87 1.60 35.78
CA ASP A 119 -11.43 0.31 36.21
C ASP A 119 -11.50 0.21 37.75
N LYS A 120 -12.71 0.05 38.30
CA LYS A 120 -12.93 -0.11 39.76
C LYS A 120 -12.29 -1.39 40.33
N ASN A 121 -11.99 -2.37 39.48
CA ASN A 121 -11.33 -3.62 39.86
C ASN A 121 -9.80 -3.55 39.70
N TYR A 122 -9.22 -2.36 39.48
CA TYR A 122 -7.79 -2.17 39.23
C TYR A 122 -6.86 -2.88 40.23
N LYS A 123 -7.13 -2.80 41.54
CA LYS A 123 -6.26 -3.44 42.57
C LYS A 123 -6.23 -4.96 42.50
N GLU A 124 -7.36 -5.57 42.14
CA GLU A 124 -7.46 -7.02 41.95
C GLU A 124 -6.99 -7.43 40.55
N THR A 125 -7.00 -6.51 39.58
CA THR A 125 -6.57 -6.77 38.20
C THR A 125 -5.12 -6.39 37.92
N GLU A 126 -4.44 -5.58 38.74
CA GLU A 126 -3.02 -5.24 38.54
C GLU A 126 -2.10 -6.43 38.89
N TYR A 127 -2.43 -7.17 39.96
CA TYR A 127 -1.80 -8.46 40.28
C TYR A 127 -1.86 -9.46 39.11
N PHE A 128 -2.92 -9.38 38.32
CA PHE A 128 -3.21 -10.26 37.19
C PHE A 128 -2.97 -9.61 35.82
N ARG A 129 -2.63 -8.31 35.74
CA ARG A 129 -2.34 -7.56 34.50
C ARG A 129 -1.03 -8.00 33.90
N TRP A 130 -0.12 -8.52 34.73
CA TRP A 130 1.05 -9.27 34.28
C TRP A 130 0.69 -10.57 33.54
N MET A 131 -0.59 -10.98 33.50
CA MET A 131 -0.91 -12.31 32.98
C MET A 131 -2.24 -12.56 32.22
N PHE A 132 -3.48 -12.26 32.64
CA PHE A 132 -4.67 -12.80 31.91
C PHE A 132 -6.04 -12.07 31.97
N SER A 133 -6.85 -12.27 30.91
CA SER A 133 -8.22 -11.78 30.48
C SER A 133 -8.33 -10.67 29.36
N ALA A 134 -9.42 -9.91 29.16
CA ALA A 134 -9.73 -9.41 27.79
C ALA A 134 -10.01 -7.89 27.65
N LYS A 135 -9.42 -7.17 26.66
CA LYS A 135 -10.13 -6.29 25.67
C LYS A 135 -9.35 -5.44 24.64
N GLU A 136 -8.10 -5.04 24.83
CA GLU A 136 -7.54 -3.97 23.97
C GLU A 136 -6.57 -4.51 22.89
N GLN A 137 -7.01 -4.62 21.64
CA GLN A 137 -6.11 -4.53 20.49
C GLN A 137 -6.12 -3.04 20.08
N PHE A 138 -4.95 -2.40 20.01
CA PHE A 138 -4.72 -1.00 19.57
C PHE A 138 -5.33 0.14 20.42
N GLU A 139 -6.40 -0.11 21.19
CA GLU A 139 -7.08 0.90 22.02
C GLU A 139 -6.16 1.55 23.05
N GLY A 140 -5.36 0.73 23.74
CA GLY A 140 -4.44 1.18 24.79
C GLY A 140 -5.01 2.28 25.70
N TYR A 141 -4.11 3.08 26.24
CA TYR A 141 -4.40 4.26 27.06
C TYR A 141 -5.13 5.37 26.30
N TRP A 142 -5.15 5.41 24.96
CA TRP A 142 -5.74 6.52 24.20
C TRP A 142 -7.27 6.50 24.20
N GLU A 143 -7.88 5.33 24.05
CA GLU A 143 -9.35 5.20 24.12
C GLU A 143 -9.85 5.02 25.58
N GLY A 144 -8.94 5.08 26.55
CA GLY A 144 -9.24 5.13 27.97
C GLY A 144 -10.13 6.30 28.36
N TYR A 145 -11.09 6.05 29.25
CA TYR A 145 -12.03 7.07 29.72
C TYR A 145 -11.52 7.75 30.98
N ASP A 146 -11.33 9.07 30.92
CA ASP A 146 -10.98 9.85 32.09
C ASP A 146 -12.22 10.17 32.93
N ASN A 147 -12.13 9.86 34.23
CA ASN A 147 -13.22 10.06 35.16
C ASN A 147 -13.47 11.54 35.49
N VAL A 148 -12.50 12.43 35.27
CA VAL A 148 -12.63 13.87 35.55
C VAL A 148 -13.27 14.61 34.38
N SER A 149 -12.67 14.54 33.20
CA SER A 149 -13.12 15.21 31.97
C SER A 149 -14.31 14.53 31.31
N LYS A 150 -14.62 13.28 31.67
CA LYS A 150 -15.68 12.45 31.07
C LYS A 150 -15.48 12.24 29.55
N LYS A 151 -14.22 12.26 29.11
CA LYS A 151 -13.82 12.08 27.71
C LYS A 151 -12.82 10.94 27.58
N ARG A 152 -12.75 10.35 26.38
CA ARG A 152 -11.62 9.50 26.00
C ARG A 152 -10.38 10.37 25.78
N TYR A 153 -9.19 9.90 26.13
CA TYR A 153 -7.97 10.71 25.97
C TYR A 153 -7.75 11.12 24.50
N SER A 154 -7.93 10.18 23.56
CA SER A 154 -7.83 10.42 22.12
C SER A 154 -8.80 11.49 21.63
N GLN A 155 -10.00 11.56 22.23
CA GLN A 155 -11.03 12.52 21.86
C GLN A 155 -10.55 13.95 22.08
N VAL A 156 -9.80 14.20 23.15
CA VAL A 156 -9.27 15.54 23.44
C VAL A 156 -8.27 15.99 22.38
N PHE A 157 -7.36 15.11 21.95
CA PHE A 157 -6.45 15.44 20.85
C PHE A 157 -7.20 15.60 19.52
N LYS A 158 -8.18 14.72 19.22
CA LYS A 158 -9.03 14.81 18.01
C LYS A 158 -9.76 16.16 17.93
N GLU A 159 -10.34 16.61 19.04
CA GLU A 159 -11.02 17.91 19.12
C GLU A 159 -10.03 19.07 19.00
N TYR A 160 -8.89 19.01 19.67
CA TYR A 160 -7.91 20.09 19.68
C TYR A 160 -7.21 20.30 18.34
N PHE A 161 -7.00 19.23 17.57
CA PHE A 161 -6.30 19.25 16.27
C PHE A 161 -7.25 19.10 15.05
N HIS A 162 -8.56 19.27 15.25
CA HIS A 162 -9.57 19.22 14.18
C HIS A 162 -9.60 17.89 13.40
N ALA A 163 -9.35 16.77 14.09
CA ALA A 163 -9.24 15.43 13.53
C ALA A 163 -10.39 14.50 13.96
N LEU A 164 -11.57 15.04 14.25
CA LEU A 164 -12.76 14.25 14.58
C LEU A 164 -13.11 13.29 13.43
N GLY A 165 -13.18 11.99 13.75
CA GLY A 165 -13.42 10.92 12.77
C GLY A 165 -12.20 10.53 11.92
N ASN A 166 -11.02 11.10 12.17
CA ASN A 166 -9.78 10.89 11.40
C ASN A 166 -8.60 10.52 12.34
N ALA A 167 -8.84 9.59 13.26
CA ALA A 167 -7.79 9.06 14.13
C ALA A 167 -7.34 7.68 13.66
N HIS A 168 -6.03 7.49 13.74
CA HIS A 168 -5.33 6.30 13.29
C HIS A 168 -4.36 5.85 14.39
N PHE A 169 -4.09 4.56 14.47
CA PHE A 169 -3.25 3.94 15.48
C PHE A 169 -2.21 3.07 14.80
N ILE A 170 -0.95 3.26 15.16
CA ILE A 170 0.18 2.48 14.62
C ILE A 170 0.85 1.72 15.76
N ASN A 171 1.01 0.41 15.58
CA ASN A 171 1.72 -0.45 16.53
C ASN A 171 3.24 -0.18 16.54
N GLY A 172 3.87 -0.34 17.70
CA GLY A 172 5.32 -0.30 17.82
C GLY A 172 6.00 -1.63 17.48
N SER A 173 7.27 -1.58 17.04
CA SER A 173 8.17 -2.74 17.00
C SER A 173 8.62 -3.10 18.43
N HIS A 174 8.64 -4.40 18.74
CA HIS A 174 8.92 -4.90 20.09
C HIS A 174 9.92 -6.06 20.10
N GLY A 175 11.06 -5.82 20.75
CA GLY A 175 12.15 -6.74 21.09
C GLY A 175 13.29 -5.91 21.69
N LEU A 176 14.14 -6.46 22.57
CA LEU A 176 15.28 -5.66 23.08
C LEU A 176 16.33 -5.40 21.99
N GLN A 177 16.30 -6.19 20.92
CA GLN A 177 17.06 -5.94 19.70
C GLN A 177 16.53 -4.76 18.85
N SER A 178 15.29 -4.29 19.09
CA SER A 178 14.70 -3.15 18.38
C SER A 178 15.14 -1.85 19.05
N SER A 179 16.22 -1.25 18.56
CA SER A 179 16.75 0.04 19.03
C SER A 179 15.79 1.20 18.72
N GLY A 180 15.98 2.34 19.40
CA GLY A 180 15.26 3.57 19.04
C GLY A 180 15.46 3.95 17.57
N ALA A 181 16.67 3.74 17.05
CA ALA A 181 16.97 3.97 15.64
C ALA A 181 16.19 3.05 14.68
N HIS A 182 16.12 1.74 14.97
CA HIS A 182 15.35 0.77 14.19
C HIS A 182 13.86 1.10 14.15
N ARG A 183 13.31 1.61 15.27
CA ARG A 183 11.91 2.04 15.36
C ARG A 183 11.64 3.30 14.53
N VAL A 184 12.58 4.25 14.47
CA VAL A 184 12.47 5.40 13.54
C VAL A 184 12.39 4.90 12.10
N GLU A 185 13.26 3.96 11.73
CA GLU A 185 13.31 3.39 10.39
C GLU A 185 12.00 2.70 9.98
N HIS A 186 11.44 1.86 10.85
CA HIS A 186 10.13 1.25 10.60
C HIS A 186 9.00 2.29 10.56
N GLY A 187 9.07 3.31 11.43
CA GLY A 187 8.11 4.41 11.42
C GLY A 187 8.06 5.12 10.07
N ILE A 188 9.18 5.27 9.35
CA ILE A 188 9.22 5.87 8.00
C ILE A 188 8.35 5.08 7.03
N ALA A 189 8.52 3.75 7.01
CA ALA A 189 7.75 2.88 6.11
C ALA A 189 6.26 2.90 6.44
N GLN A 190 5.91 2.80 7.73
CA GLN A 190 4.51 2.83 8.17
C GLN A 190 3.85 4.18 7.92
N GLY A 191 4.55 5.29 8.17
CA GLY A 191 4.04 6.63 7.89
C GLY A 191 3.77 6.84 6.40
N TYR A 192 4.66 6.34 5.53
CA TYR A 192 4.45 6.37 4.09
C TYR A 192 3.26 5.50 3.67
N ALA A 193 3.16 4.27 4.20
CA ALA A 193 2.07 3.35 3.92
C ALA A 193 0.72 3.94 4.32
N TRP A 194 0.62 4.48 5.54
CA TRP A 194 -0.55 5.20 6.02
C TRP A 194 -0.89 6.37 5.11
N ALA A 195 0.08 7.21 4.78
CA ALA A 195 -0.14 8.41 3.97
C ALA A 195 -0.70 8.05 2.58
N LYS A 196 -0.13 7.01 1.96
CA LYS A 196 -0.58 6.49 0.66
C LYS A 196 -2.00 5.94 0.71
N GLN A 197 -2.36 5.22 1.77
CA GLN A 197 -3.64 4.49 1.85
C GLN A 197 -4.80 5.30 2.45
N LYS A 198 -4.52 6.22 3.38
CA LYS A 198 -5.55 6.80 4.28
C LYS A 198 -5.60 8.34 4.28
N TRP A 199 -4.49 9.05 4.07
CA TRP A 199 -4.46 10.53 4.20
C TRP A 199 -5.32 11.26 3.15
N ASN A 200 -5.44 10.65 1.97
CA ASN A 200 -6.37 11.10 0.91
C ASN A 200 -6.12 12.56 0.48
N ILE A 201 -4.85 12.97 0.36
CA ILE A 201 -4.47 14.20 -0.33
C ILE A 201 -4.36 13.96 -1.84
N LYS A 202 -4.47 15.02 -2.64
CA LYS A 202 -4.37 14.98 -4.10
C LYS A 202 -3.07 15.59 -4.59
N GLU A 203 -2.68 15.26 -5.81
CA GLU A 203 -1.46 15.81 -6.40
C GLU A 203 -1.61 17.32 -6.60
N LYS A 204 -0.53 18.06 -6.36
CA LYS A 204 -0.54 19.52 -6.51
C LYS A 204 -1.01 19.95 -7.91
N LYS A 205 -0.58 19.23 -8.95
CA LYS A 205 -0.95 19.48 -10.35
C LYS A 205 -2.44 19.26 -10.63
N GLU A 206 -3.08 18.31 -9.94
CA GLU A 206 -4.52 18.04 -10.07
C GLU A 206 -5.31 19.19 -9.43
N ILE A 207 -4.94 19.58 -8.22
CA ILE A 207 -5.60 20.67 -7.48
C ILE A 207 -5.41 22.03 -8.18
N ASP A 208 -4.20 22.33 -8.67
CA ASP A 208 -3.92 23.59 -9.35
C ASP A 208 -4.79 23.82 -10.59
N LYS A 209 -5.25 22.75 -11.27
CA LYS A 209 -6.15 22.83 -12.43
C LYS A 209 -7.61 23.16 -12.07
N ILE A 210 -8.05 22.77 -10.88
CA ILE A 210 -9.48 22.81 -10.51
C ILE A 210 -9.81 23.84 -9.44
N LYS A 211 -8.84 24.26 -8.61
CA LYS A 211 -9.07 25.15 -7.45
C LYS A 211 -9.72 26.50 -7.79
N GLU A 212 -9.52 27.01 -9.00
CA GLU A 212 -10.15 28.26 -9.45
C GLU A 212 -11.65 28.10 -9.71
N LYS A 213 -12.07 26.91 -10.17
CA LYS A 213 -13.48 26.58 -10.47
C LYS A 213 -14.20 25.96 -9.27
N ASN A 214 -13.47 25.22 -8.45
CA ASN A 214 -13.93 24.57 -7.22
C ASN A 214 -12.93 24.89 -6.10
N PRO A 215 -13.09 26.02 -5.39
CA PRO A 215 -12.25 26.38 -4.25
C PRO A 215 -12.19 25.31 -3.16
N GLY A 216 -13.28 24.55 -3.00
CA GLY A 216 -13.39 23.40 -2.11
C GLY A 216 -12.37 22.30 -2.34
N ALA A 217 -11.79 22.20 -3.55
CA ALA A 217 -10.72 21.28 -3.88
C ALA A 217 -9.50 21.43 -2.97
N LEU A 218 -9.27 22.63 -2.40
CA LEU A 218 -8.18 22.86 -1.45
C LEU A 218 -8.32 22.01 -0.17
N SER A 219 -9.51 21.49 0.15
CA SER A 219 -9.72 20.55 1.27
C SER A 219 -8.96 19.23 1.12
N TYR A 220 -8.44 18.93 -0.07
CA TYR A 220 -7.66 17.72 -0.37
C TYR A 220 -6.15 17.99 -0.46
N THR A 221 -5.71 19.10 0.13
CA THR A 221 -4.31 19.51 0.16
C THR A 221 -3.72 19.32 1.56
N PRO A 222 -2.39 19.19 1.71
CA PRO A 222 -1.77 19.10 3.02
C PRO A 222 -2.13 20.28 3.95
N GLN A 223 -2.29 21.49 3.42
CA GLN A 223 -2.59 22.69 4.22
C GLN A 223 -3.94 22.60 4.93
N TYR A 224 -4.93 21.98 4.29
CA TYR A 224 -6.26 21.76 4.88
C TYR A 224 -6.41 20.37 5.52
N LYS A 225 -5.39 19.50 5.40
CA LYS A 225 -5.33 18.18 6.04
C LYS A 225 -4.07 18.02 6.90
N PRO A 226 -3.89 18.84 7.93
CA PRO A 226 -2.72 18.75 8.80
C PRO A 226 -2.66 17.41 9.53
N VAL A 227 -1.45 16.89 9.70
CA VAL A 227 -1.23 15.61 10.39
C VAL A 227 -0.61 15.88 11.75
N THR A 228 -1.26 15.35 12.79
CA THR A 228 -0.71 15.34 14.15
C THR A 228 -0.26 13.94 14.52
N ILE A 229 0.95 13.79 15.04
CA ILE A 229 1.53 12.49 15.38
C ILE A 229 1.87 12.50 16.85
N VAL A 230 1.31 11.54 17.60
CA VAL A 230 1.47 11.45 19.05
C VAL A 230 2.14 10.12 19.37
N GLY A 231 3.39 10.15 19.85
CA GLY A 231 4.11 8.97 20.29
C GLY A 231 4.18 8.89 21.81
N HIS A 232 3.77 7.76 22.39
CA HIS A 232 3.97 7.47 23.82
C HIS A 232 5.04 6.41 24.03
N SER A 233 5.90 6.58 25.04
CA SER A 233 6.91 5.59 25.40
C SER A 233 7.85 5.28 24.22
N GLN A 234 8.06 4.01 23.92
CA GLN A 234 8.81 3.54 22.75
C GLN A 234 8.18 3.96 21.41
N GLY A 235 6.88 4.27 21.40
CA GLY A 235 6.17 4.79 20.23
C GLY A 235 6.62 6.19 19.81
N ALA A 236 7.36 6.90 20.67
CA ALA A 236 8.02 8.16 20.30
C ALA A 236 8.99 7.98 19.12
N ALA A 237 9.74 6.88 19.08
CA ALA A 237 10.66 6.61 17.97
C ALA A 237 9.90 6.33 16.66
N ILE A 238 8.81 5.56 16.74
CA ILE A 238 7.92 5.31 15.62
C ILE A 238 7.31 6.61 15.11
N ALA A 239 6.82 7.47 16.01
CA ALA A 239 6.24 8.78 15.68
C ALA A 239 7.21 9.68 14.90
N ALA A 240 8.49 9.72 15.30
CA ALA A 240 9.52 10.46 14.57
C ALA A 240 9.72 9.93 13.13
N GLY A 241 9.72 8.60 12.97
CA GLY A 241 9.75 7.97 11.65
C GLY A 241 8.50 8.25 10.81
N VAL A 242 7.31 8.11 11.41
CA VAL A 242 6.02 8.35 10.75
C VAL A 242 5.96 9.77 10.19
N ALA A 243 6.48 10.75 10.94
CA ALA A 243 6.56 12.13 10.48
C ALA A 243 7.35 12.28 9.18
N LEU A 244 8.46 11.56 9.03
CA LEU A 244 9.25 11.55 7.80
C LEU A 244 8.55 10.84 6.66
N GLY A 245 7.91 9.69 6.90
CA GLY A 245 7.16 8.96 5.89
C GLY A 245 6.01 9.77 5.29
N VAL A 246 5.23 10.44 6.14
CA VAL A 246 4.15 11.35 5.75
C VAL A 246 4.69 12.55 4.96
N THR A 247 5.77 13.17 5.45
CA THR A 247 6.42 14.31 4.79
C THR A 247 6.94 13.93 3.40
N TYR A 248 7.54 12.74 3.26
CA TYR A 248 8.02 12.22 1.98
C TYR A 248 6.86 11.98 1.00
N TYR A 249 5.74 11.41 1.46
CA TYR A 249 4.57 11.22 0.61
C TYR A 249 4.04 12.56 0.06
N ALA A 250 3.97 13.62 0.89
CA ALA A 250 3.58 14.95 0.43
C ALA A 250 4.54 15.51 -0.64
N TYR A 251 5.85 15.30 -0.46
CA TYR A 251 6.88 15.66 -1.44
C TYR A 251 6.63 14.96 -2.80
N GLU A 252 6.34 13.65 -2.80
CA GLU A 252 6.03 12.90 -4.03
C GLU A 252 4.77 13.39 -4.72
N MET A 253 3.77 13.81 -3.95
CA MET A 253 2.53 14.42 -4.45
C MET A 253 2.73 15.84 -5.00
N GLY A 254 3.96 16.35 -4.98
CA GLY A 254 4.37 17.63 -5.55
C GLY A 254 4.14 18.84 -4.65
N TRP A 255 3.83 18.62 -3.36
CA TRP A 255 3.66 19.70 -2.39
C TRP A 255 5.00 20.14 -1.81
N GLU A 256 5.26 21.45 -1.77
CA GLU A 256 6.52 22.00 -1.27
C GLU A 256 6.56 22.12 0.27
N GLU A 257 5.38 22.21 0.89
CA GLU A 257 5.20 22.47 2.31
C GLU A 257 4.07 21.62 2.89
N ILE A 258 4.24 21.20 4.15
CA ILE A 258 3.28 20.42 4.91
C ILE A 258 3.14 20.96 6.34
N PRO A 259 1.92 21.04 6.88
CA PRO A 259 1.71 21.23 8.31
C PRO A 259 1.74 19.90 9.06
N ILE A 260 2.68 19.77 9.99
CA ILE A 260 2.82 18.60 10.87
C ILE A 260 2.96 19.04 12.32
N ASN A 261 2.32 18.33 13.25
CA ASN A 261 2.48 18.52 14.68
C ASN A 261 3.02 17.21 15.29
N ILE A 262 4.00 17.28 16.19
CA ILE A 262 4.55 16.08 16.83
C ILE A 262 4.48 16.23 18.35
N LEU A 263 3.95 15.20 19.02
CA LEU A 263 3.89 15.13 20.47
C LEU A 263 4.58 13.87 20.96
N PHE A 264 5.55 14.03 21.84
CA PHE A 264 6.31 12.94 22.44
C PHE A 264 6.02 12.84 23.93
N LEU A 265 5.42 11.75 24.37
CA LEU A 265 4.94 11.57 25.74
C LEU A 265 5.69 10.42 26.42
N ALA A 266 6.23 10.63 27.62
CA ALA A 266 6.98 9.62 28.39
C ALA A 266 8.09 8.92 27.57
N THR A 267 8.89 9.67 26.80
CA THR A 267 9.79 9.07 25.81
C THR A 267 10.87 8.18 26.43
N HIS A 268 11.03 6.99 25.85
CA HIS A 268 12.17 6.12 26.11
C HIS A 268 13.20 6.27 25.00
N GLN A 269 14.32 6.94 25.27
CA GLN A 269 15.46 7.05 24.37
C GLN A 269 16.66 6.27 24.91
N PRO A 270 16.74 4.95 24.67
CA PRO A 270 17.95 4.22 25.03
C PRO A 270 19.08 4.68 24.10
N GLN A 271 19.91 5.62 24.56
CA GLN A 271 21.32 5.71 24.16
C GLN A 271 22.07 4.73 25.05
N GLY A 272 21.84 3.43 24.88
CA GLY A 272 22.22 2.42 25.89
C GLY A 272 23.01 1.11 25.66
N LEU A 273 22.98 0.45 24.52
CA LEU A 273 23.25 -0.97 24.54
C LEU A 273 23.68 -1.54 23.20
N TYR A 274 24.96 -1.88 23.04
CA TYR A 274 25.45 -2.63 21.88
C TYR A 274 26.62 -3.55 22.22
N GLY A 275 26.89 -4.48 21.31
CA GLY A 275 28.03 -5.38 21.37
C GLY A 275 28.08 -6.18 22.67
N LYS A 276 29.29 -6.34 23.22
CA LYS A 276 29.52 -7.15 24.43
C LYS A 276 28.78 -6.63 25.66
N ASP A 277 28.49 -5.32 25.73
CA ASP A 277 27.75 -4.73 26.85
C ASP A 277 26.25 -5.07 26.77
N TYR A 278 25.70 -5.14 25.55
CA TYR A 278 24.36 -5.70 25.31
C TYR A 278 24.33 -7.20 25.62
N GLU A 279 25.28 -7.97 25.08
CA GLU A 279 25.35 -9.42 25.34
C GLU A 279 25.52 -9.71 26.84
N GLN A 280 26.31 -8.90 27.54
CA GLN A 280 26.47 -8.99 28.99
C GLN A 280 25.23 -8.55 29.75
N PHE A 281 24.54 -7.48 29.32
CA PHE A 281 23.25 -7.09 29.88
C PHE A 281 22.19 -8.18 29.65
N GLN A 282 22.08 -8.72 28.44
CA GLN A 282 21.16 -9.78 28.06
C GLN A 282 21.44 -11.05 28.87
N LYS A 283 22.70 -11.48 28.95
CA LYS A 283 23.13 -12.60 29.80
C LYS A 283 22.80 -12.36 31.28
N TYR A 284 23.06 -11.16 31.79
CA TYR A 284 22.80 -10.78 33.18
C TYR A 284 21.30 -10.60 33.50
N TYR A 285 20.51 -10.09 32.56
CA TYR A 285 19.08 -9.78 32.67
C TYR A 285 18.18 -10.97 32.31
N PHE A 286 18.67 -11.97 31.55
CA PHE A 286 17.88 -13.13 31.12
C PHE A 286 18.46 -14.48 31.56
N GLU A 287 19.78 -14.69 31.46
CA GLU A 287 20.39 -15.98 31.82
C GLU A 287 20.70 -16.07 33.33
N ASP A 288 21.30 -15.03 33.93
CA ASP A 288 21.59 -14.98 35.37
C ASP A 288 20.35 -14.58 36.20
N PHE A 289 19.46 -13.76 35.62
CA PHE A 289 18.16 -13.41 36.18
C PHE A 289 17.29 -14.65 36.42
N ILE A 290 17.33 -15.63 35.51
CA ILE A 290 16.55 -16.87 35.62
C ILE A 290 17.27 -17.93 36.48
N ASN A 291 18.60 -17.91 36.56
CA ASN A 291 19.35 -18.94 37.31
C ASN A 291 19.63 -18.56 38.79
N ASP A 292 19.81 -17.28 39.16
CA ASP A 292 20.15 -16.83 40.55
C ASP A 292 19.16 -15.81 41.20
N TRP A 293 18.17 -15.37 40.42
CA TRP A 293 16.98 -14.57 40.78
C TRP A 293 17.18 -13.32 41.66
N VAL A 294 17.13 -12.17 40.99
CA VAL A 294 16.62 -10.86 41.42
C VAL A 294 17.47 -10.01 42.39
N ILE A 295 18.35 -10.57 43.22
CA ILE A 295 18.74 -9.84 44.47
C ILE A 295 20.23 -9.49 44.54
N GLU A 296 21.11 -10.22 43.85
CA GLU A 296 22.43 -9.67 43.49
C GLU A 296 22.31 -8.64 42.35
N TRP A 297 21.28 -8.81 41.50
CA TRP A 297 20.92 -7.93 40.40
C TRP A 297 20.64 -6.47 40.85
N LEU A 298 19.76 -6.30 41.84
CA LEU A 298 19.39 -4.98 42.38
C LEU A 298 20.54 -4.18 43.00
N GLY A 299 21.67 -4.84 43.30
CA GLY A 299 22.84 -4.18 43.87
C GLY A 299 23.93 -3.79 42.89
N ASP A 300 24.08 -4.60 41.85
CA ASP A 300 25.11 -4.42 40.82
C ASP A 300 24.59 -3.67 39.59
N ILE A 301 23.28 -3.44 39.48
CA ILE A 301 22.72 -2.39 38.61
C ILE A 301 23.35 -1.02 38.91
N PHE A 302 23.73 -0.76 40.17
CA PHE A 302 24.24 0.54 40.64
C PHE A 302 25.77 0.63 40.72
N SER A 303 26.52 -0.45 40.46
CA SER A 303 27.97 -0.51 40.70
C SER A 303 28.82 -0.45 39.43
N LYS A 304 28.21 -0.49 38.24
CA LYS A 304 28.89 -0.32 36.95
C LYS A 304 28.14 0.69 36.11
N GLU A 305 28.89 1.59 35.48
CA GLU A 305 28.40 2.46 34.42
C GLU A 305 27.63 1.60 33.40
N LYS A 306 26.30 1.71 33.37
CA LYS A 306 25.47 1.05 32.38
C LYS A 306 24.85 2.11 31.48
N LEU A 307 24.78 1.74 30.21
CA LEU A 307 23.91 2.22 29.14
C LEU A 307 24.59 3.17 28.11
N TYR A 308 25.13 2.62 27.00
CA TYR A 308 25.47 3.28 25.72
C TYR A 308 25.04 2.55 24.38
N GLN A 309 24.11 3.12 23.56
CA GLN A 309 23.54 2.72 22.23
C GLN A 309 24.03 3.84 21.35
N ASN A 310 24.59 3.52 20.18
CA ASN A 310 25.24 4.53 19.35
C ASN A 310 24.31 5.68 18.93
N GLN A 311 22.99 5.45 18.84
CA GLN A 311 22.03 6.43 18.33
C GLN A 311 20.61 6.26 18.94
N GLY A 312 20.08 7.33 19.56
CA GLY A 312 18.67 7.47 19.93
C GLY A 312 17.84 8.10 18.80
N ILE A 313 16.68 8.68 19.13
CA ILE A 313 15.82 9.31 18.11
C ILE A 313 16.56 10.49 17.48
N TYR A 314 17.22 11.32 18.28
CA TYR A 314 17.90 12.52 17.79
C TYR A 314 19.08 12.22 16.88
N GLU A 315 19.95 11.29 17.27
CA GLU A 315 21.09 10.90 16.46
C GLU A 315 20.63 10.25 15.15
N LYS A 316 19.61 9.38 15.20
CA LYS A 316 19.09 8.72 14.01
C LYS A 316 18.40 9.69 13.06
N MET A 317 17.60 10.62 13.58
CA MET A 317 17.00 11.67 12.77
C MET A 317 18.07 12.55 12.11
N ASN A 318 19.14 12.89 12.83
CA ASN A 318 20.25 13.68 12.27
C ASN A 318 21.03 12.93 11.19
N GLU A 319 21.26 11.63 11.36
CA GLU A 319 21.86 10.77 10.34
C GLU A 319 21.00 10.75 9.08
N ILE A 320 19.70 10.46 9.22
CA ILE A 320 18.79 10.30 8.10
C ILE A 320 18.58 11.63 7.36
N LEU A 321 18.51 12.74 8.08
CA LEU A 321 18.25 14.07 7.52
C LEU A 321 19.52 14.85 7.17
N GLY A 322 20.69 14.37 7.58
CA GLY A 322 21.98 15.04 7.39
C GLY A 322 22.11 16.40 8.11
N ASN A 323 21.27 16.69 9.11
CA ASN A 323 21.29 17.96 9.85
C ASN A 323 20.68 17.84 11.26
N THR A 324 21.07 18.76 12.16
CA THR A 324 20.64 18.79 13.57
C THR A 324 19.33 19.53 13.83
N SER A 325 18.77 20.21 12.82
CA SER A 325 17.51 20.98 12.95
C SER A 325 16.26 20.15 12.62
N TRP A 326 16.45 18.90 12.21
CA TRP A 326 15.46 18.04 11.56
C TRP A 326 14.68 18.77 10.45
N GLY A 327 15.34 19.69 9.74
CA GLY A 327 14.76 20.63 8.78
C GLY A 327 13.45 21.29 9.21
N GLY A 328 13.36 21.68 10.49
CA GLY A 328 12.21 22.38 11.05
C GLY A 328 11.18 21.49 11.74
N LEU A 329 11.27 20.16 11.65
CA LEU A 329 10.40 19.23 12.38
C LEU A 329 10.51 19.41 13.91
N LEU A 330 11.71 19.68 14.43
CA LEU A 330 11.93 20.00 15.85
C LEU A 330 11.07 21.19 16.31
N ASN A 331 10.91 22.20 15.45
CA ASN A 331 10.13 23.40 15.78
C ASN A 331 8.62 23.14 15.79
N ARG A 332 8.19 21.94 15.39
CA ARG A 332 6.79 21.48 15.44
C ARG A 332 6.57 20.38 16.48
N ALA A 333 7.61 20.05 17.24
CA ALA A 333 7.57 19.00 18.25
C ALA A 333 7.46 19.59 19.67
N VAL A 334 6.63 18.95 20.50
CA VAL A 334 6.57 19.15 21.94
C VAL A 334 6.80 17.81 22.61
N GLN A 335 7.56 17.77 23.69
CA GLN A 335 7.67 16.60 24.54
C GLN A 335 7.12 16.87 25.94
N PHE A 336 6.61 15.84 26.60
CA PHE A 336 6.33 15.87 28.03
C PHE A 336 7.01 14.65 28.66
N THR A 337 8.15 14.90 29.29
CA THR A 337 9.01 13.89 29.87
C THR A 337 9.64 14.37 31.16
N PHE A 338 9.75 13.48 32.15
CA PHE A 338 10.27 13.80 33.47
C PHE A 338 11.05 12.61 34.07
N PRO A 339 11.81 12.78 35.16
CA PRO A 339 12.88 11.81 35.47
C PRO A 339 12.42 10.41 35.92
N ASN A 340 11.32 10.30 36.66
CA ASN A 340 10.81 9.01 37.16
C ASN A 340 9.70 8.40 36.28
N ASP A 341 9.45 8.94 35.07
CA ASP A 341 8.54 8.36 34.07
C ASP A 341 9.19 7.24 33.24
N ARG A 342 10.45 6.87 33.51
CA ARG A 342 11.25 6.02 32.62
C ARG A 342 11.36 4.57 33.07
N ALA A 343 10.86 4.23 34.26
CA ALA A 343 10.87 2.88 34.85
C ALA A 343 12.25 2.18 34.96
N LEU A 344 12.40 1.34 35.99
CA LEU A 344 13.56 0.49 36.26
C LEU A 344 14.87 1.25 36.55
N PHE A 345 14.83 2.29 37.39
CA PHE A 345 16.02 2.90 38.02
C PHE A 345 17.18 3.27 37.05
N VAL A 346 16.89 4.01 35.98
CA VAL A 346 17.92 4.47 35.04
C VAL A 346 18.55 5.79 35.49
N THR A 347 19.88 5.78 35.57
CA THR A 347 20.78 6.91 35.86
C THR A 347 21.25 7.65 34.60
N ARG A 348 20.73 7.37 33.40
CA ARG A 348 21.27 7.90 32.13
C ARG A 348 20.33 7.75 30.92
N MET A 349 19.20 8.46 30.84
CA MET A 349 18.45 8.60 29.56
C MET A 349 17.77 9.96 29.54
N GLY A 350 18.04 10.77 28.52
CA GLY A 350 17.65 12.18 28.42
C GLY A 350 16.38 12.41 27.61
N ASP A 351 15.84 13.62 27.73
CA ASP A 351 14.84 14.15 26.80
C ASP A 351 15.33 14.08 25.35
N ILE A 352 14.42 14.19 24.37
CA ILE A 352 14.83 14.41 23.00
C ILE A 352 15.55 15.77 22.95
N PRO A 353 16.84 15.85 22.60
CA PRO A 353 17.55 17.12 22.57
C PRO A 353 16.85 18.13 21.65
N TYR A 354 16.78 19.39 22.11
CA TYR A 354 16.23 20.54 21.37
C TYR A 354 14.72 20.52 21.08
N VAL A 355 14.00 19.45 21.46
CA VAL A 355 12.54 19.47 21.49
C VAL A 355 12.08 20.24 22.72
N LYS A 356 11.14 21.18 22.55
CA LYS A 356 10.57 21.92 23.68
C LYS A 356 9.88 20.97 24.65
N ASN A 357 10.36 20.91 25.89
CA ASN A 357 9.78 20.07 26.93
C ASN A 357 8.75 20.88 27.73
N ALA A 358 7.51 20.40 27.77
CA ALA A 358 6.43 20.98 28.55
C ALA A 358 6.66 20.88 30.07
N CYS A 359 7.60 20.01 30.49
CA CYS A 359 8.16 19.96 31.83
C CYS A 359 9.26 21.00 32.06
N ASN A 360 10.02 21.45 31.04
CA ASN A 360 11.05 22.50 31.13
C ASN A 360 11.46 23.10 29.77
N GLU A 361 11.44 24.43 29.62
CA GLU A 361 12.01 25.09 28.44
C GLU A 361 13.56 25.23 28.48
N LYS A 362 14.18 25.12 29.67
CA LYS A 362 15.59 25.49 29.92
C LYS A 362 16.55 24.31 30.11
N ASP A 363 16.06 23.11 30.41
CA ASP A 363 16.90 21.96 30.73
C ASP A 363 16.83 20.91 29.61
N ASN A 364 17.65 21.09 28.57
CA ASN A 364 18.12 20.00 27.70
C ASN A 364 19.15 19.13 28.46
N LEU A 365 18.97 18.94 29.75
CA LEU A 365 19.95 18.32 30.60
C LEU A 365 19.66 16.84 30.67
N TYR A 366 20.68 16.08 30.35
CA TYR A 366 20.91 14.77 30.91
C TYR A 366 20.48 14.74 32.40
N ILE A 367 19.41 14.00 32.73
CA ILE A 367 18.89 13.97 34.10
C ILE A 367 19.29 12.65 34.75
N GLU A 368 20.12 12.74 35.78
CA GLU A 368 20.29 11.65 36.74
C GLU A 368 18.98 11.48 37.51
N SER A 369 18.42 10.27 37.57
CA SER A 369 17.08 10.06 38.16
C SER A 369 17.01 10.40 39.65
N TRP A 370 18.08 10.13 40.40
CA TRP A 370 18.33 10.51 41.79
C TRP A 370 19.73 10.01 42.19
N GLY A 371 20.36 10.63 43.18
CA GLY A 371 21.73 10.31 43.60
C GLY A 371 21.86 10.20 45.12
N PHE A 372 22.84 9.42 45.58
CA PHE A 372 23.26 9.38 46.98
C PHE A 372 24.70 9.90 47.05
N ASP A 373 24.84 11.19 47.38
CA ASP A 373 26.15 11.82 47.57
C ASP A 373 26.13 12.78 48.77
N SER A 374 27.23 12.75 49.52
CA SER A 374 27.55 13.70 50.58
C SER A 374 27.83 15.12 50.07
N SER A 375 28.18 15.31 48.80
CA SER A 375 28.48 16.61 48.18
C SER A 375 27.23 17.50 47.96
N GLU A 376 27.39 18.78 47.58
CA GLU A 376 26.27 19.70 47.35
C GLU A 376 25.34 19.20 46.22
N ALA A 377 24.04 19.51 46.34
CA ALA A 377 23.04 19.08 45.37
C ALA A 377 23.28 19.77 44.01
N PRO A 378 23.30 19.04 42.87
CA PRO A 378 23.36 19.67 41.56
C PRO A 378 22.20 20.65 41.35
N GLN A 379 22.41 21.66 40.50
CA GLN A 379 21.33 22.56 40.08
C GLN A 379 20.17 21.74 39.50
N GLY A 380 18.94 22.03 39.95
CA GLY A 380 17.75 21.27 39.55
C GLY A 380 17.37 20.11 40.47
N PHE A 381 18.12 19.86 41.56
CA PHE A 381 17.84 18.82 42.54
C PHE A 381 17.43 19.40 43.92
N ILE A 382 16.73 18.59 44.70
CA ILE A 382 16.39 18.78 46.10
C ILE A 382 17.17 17.73 46.88
N LYS A 383 18.03 18.19 47.80
CA LYS A 383 18.70 17.31 48.75
C LYS A 383 17.86 17.14 50.00
N ASP A 384 17.74 15.91 50.45
CA ASP A 384 17.09 15.59 51.70
C ASP A 384 18.08 15.51 52.87
N LYS A 385 17.52 15.49 54.08
CA LYS A 385 18.28 15.41 55.34
C LYS A 385 19.10 14.12 55.54
N ASN A 386 18.85 13.09 54.75
CA ASN A 386 19.48 11.77 54.84
C ASN A 386 20.57 11.58 53.74
N GLY A 387 20.87 12.62 52.95
CA GLY A 387 21.90 12.58 51.90
C GLY A 387 21.39 12.13 50.52
N TYR A 388 20.08 11.96 50.32
CA TYR A 388 19.51 11.67 49.00
C TYR A 388 19.25 12.96 48.23
N SER A 389 19.60 12.97 46.95
CA SER A 389 19.30 14.04 46.01
C SER A 389 18.26 13.57 45.00
N PHE A 390 17.13 14.28 44.91
CA PHE A 390 16.04 14.01 43.97
C PHE A 390 15.85 15.18 43.00
N PRO A 391 15.57 14.96 41.71
CA PRO A 391 15.24 16.03 40.79
C PRO A 391 14.01 16.81 41.28
N LYS A 392 13.99 18.14 41.08
CA LYS A 392 12.86 19.01 41.47
C LYS A 392 11.54 18.66 40.77
N ARG A 393 11.60 17.98 39.62
CA ARG A 393 10.44 17.72 38.73
C ARG A 393 10.10 16.24 38.60
N ILE A 394 10.29 15.47 39.68
CA ILE A 394 9.76 14.10 39.77
C ILE A 394 8.25 14.12 40.05
N LEU A 395 7.54 13.09 39.64
CA LEU A 395 6.18 12.83 40.08
C LEU A 395 6.21 12.17 41.47
N ASP A 396 6.13 12.97 42.53
CA ASP A 396 6.25 12.49 43.92
C ASP A 396 4.90 12.25 44.60
N LYS A 397 3.94 11.69 43.86
CA LYS A 397 2.57 11.45 44.33
C LYS A 397 2.22 9.97 44.32
N ALA A 398 1.26 9.61 45.16
CA ALA A 398 0.57 8.34 45.09
C ALA A 398 -0.83 8.56 44.52
N TYR A 399 -1.32 7.57 43.78
CA TYR A 399 -2.63 7.61 43.13
C TYR A 399 -3.50 6.44 43.59
N ASN A 400 -4.80 6.68 43.67
CA ASN A 400 -5.78 5.62 43.84
C ASN A 400 -6.02 4.89 42.51
N SER A 401 -6.73 3.77 42.57
CA SER A 401 -7.15 2.98 41.41
C SER A 401 -8.05 3.74 40.43
N ASP A 402 -8.57 4.90 40.80
CA ASP A 402 -9.40 5.76 39.95
C ASP A 402 -8.64 6.99 39.42
N GLY A 403 -7.33 7.06 39.65
CA GLY A 403 -6.46 8.18 39.26
C GLY A 403 -6.47 9.36 40.23
N SER A 404 -7.35 9.37 41.22
CA SER A 404 -7.38 10.46 42.20
C SER A 404 -6.13 10.46 43.10
N LEU A 405 -5.71 11.64 43.55
CA LEU A 405 -4.56 11.79 44.46
C LEU A 405 -4.82 11.07 45.78
N ASN A 406 -3.85 10.22 46.19
CA ASN A 406 -3.88 9.52 47.46
C ASN A 406 -2.95 10.22 48.47
N ALA A 407 -3.50 11.17 49.23
CA ALA A 407 -2.76 11.92 50.26
C ALA A 407 -2.21 11.05 51.41
N LYS A 408 -2.69 9.81 51.57
CA LYS A 408 -2.22 8.86 52.59
C LYS A 408 -1.23 7.82 52.04
N GLY A 409 -1.04 7.77 50.73
CA GLY A 409 -0.13 6.84 50.07
C GLY A 409 1.33 7.23 50.25
N ALA A 410 2.23 6.25 50.18
CA ALA A 410 3.66 6.51 50.16
C ALA A 410 4.05 7.19 48.84
N THR A 411 4.79 8.30 48.94
CA THR A 411 5.34 9.06 47.80
C THR A 411 6.52 8.32 47.15
N TYR A 412 6.91 8.72 45.94
CA TYR A 412 8.02 8.08 45.21
C TYR A 412 9.31 8.15 46.02
N ARG A 413 9.62 9.34 46.57
CA ARG A 413 10.78 9.56 47.45
C ARG A 413 10.75 8.66 48.68
N GLN A 414 9.60 8.48 49.32
CA GLN A 414 9.48 7.61 50.49
C GLN A 414 9.75 6.15 50.11
N THR A 415 9.18 5.68 49.01
CA THR A 415 9.36 4.30 48.53
C THR A 415 10.81 4.02 48.13
N VAL A 416 11.49 4.96 47.46
CA VAL A 416 12.93 4.87 47.13
C VAL A 416 13.78 4.73 48.40
N LYS A 417 13.50 5.51 49.45
CA LYS A 417 14.22 5.41 50.74
C LYS A 417 14.03 4.06 51.40
N THR A 418 12.78 3.59 51.50
CA THR A 418 12.47 2.27 52.06
C THR A 418 13.17 1.15 51.31
N TYR A 419 13.24 1.24 49.98
CA TYR A 419 13.98 0.30 49.16
C TYR A 419 15.48 0.30 49.50
N TRP A 420 16.12 1.47 49.56
CA TRP A 420 17.54 1.56 49.88
C TRP A 420 17.90 1.04 51.25
N GLU A 421 17.11 1.37 52.27
CA GLU A 421 17.28 0.85 53.62
C GLU A 421 17.22 -0.69 53.61
N ALA A 422 16.19 -1.26 52.99
CA ALA A 422 16.03 -2.72 52.87
C ALA A 422 17.18 -3.37 52.08
N TYR A 423 17.61 -2.73 50.99
CA TYR A 423 18.69 -3.19 50.13
C TYR A 423 20.04 -3.17 50.85
N HIS A 424 20.40 -2.09 51.56
CA HIS A 424 21.64 -2.02 52.35
C HIS A 424 21.66 -3.06 53.47
N HIS A 425 20.55 -3.25 54.17
CA HIS A 425 20.43 -4.30 55.18
C HIS A 425 20.62 -5.71 54.62
N TYR A 426 20.14 -5.96 53.40
CA TYR A 426 20.39 -7.20 52.68
C TYR A 426 21.85 -7.31 52.24
N LYS A 427 22.40 -6.29 51.57
CA LYS A 427 23.77 -6.25 51.03
C LYS A 427 24.80 -6.51 52.12
N ASN A 428 24.73 -5.78 53.23
CA ASN A 428 25.65 -5.95 54.35
C ASN A 428 25.58 -7.37 54.95
N TYR A 429 24.36 -7.93 55.05
CA TYR A 429 24.19 -9.30 55.55
C TYR A 429 24.70 -10.34 54.55
N ARG A 430 24.44 -10.17 53.25
CA ARG A 430 24.97 -11.01 52.18
C ARG A 430 26.49 -11.02 52.21
N ASP A 431 27.13 -9.86 52.33
CA ASP A 431 28.60 -9.74 52.34
C ASP A 431 29.19 -10.39 53.60
N TYR A 432 28.51 -10.25 54.75
CA TYR A 432 28.82 -11.02 55.95
C TYR A 432 28.72 -12.54 55.73
N ILE A 433 27.68 -13.04 55.05
CA ILE A 433 27.53 -14.46 54.70
C ILE A 433 28.61 -14.91 53.70
N LYS A 434 28.99 -14.09 52.72
CA LYS A 434 30.09 -14.39 51.78
C LYS A 434 31.40 -14.60 52.53
N ALA A 435 31.69 -13.76 53.53
CA ALA A 435 32.83 -13.93 54.42
C ALA A 435 32.68 -15.09 55.41
N ASN A 436 31.44 -15.55 55.68
CA ASN A 436 31.14 -16.60 56.68
C ASN A 436 30.13 -17.63 56.14
N PRO A 437 30.51 -18.51 55.18
CA PRO A 437 29.55 -19.37 54.47
C PRO A 437 28.74 -20.31 55.36
N SER A 438 29.29 -20.71 56.52
CA SER A 438 28.60 -21.56 57.52
C SER A 438 27.36 -20.90 58.11
N LYS A 439 27.23 -19.56 58.02
CA LYS A 439 26.13 -18.77 58.56
C LYS A 439 24.95 -18.62 57.60
N LYS A 440 25.08 -19.09 56.34
CA LYS A 440 24.07 -18.92 55.27
C LYS A 440 22.66 -19.38 55.66
N TYR A 441 22.56 -20.42 56.49
CA TYR A 441 21.30 -21.08 56.83
C TYR A 441 20.79 -20.73 58.24
N ILE A 442 21.31 -19.67 58.87
CA ILE A 442 20.80 -19.20 60.17
C ILE A 442 19.31 -18.87 60.04
N PRO A 443 18.43 -19.45 60.89
CA PRO A 443 17.00 -19.15 60.86
C PRO A 443 16.71 -17.67 61.07
N ALA A 444 15.74 -17.15 60.32
CA ALA A 444 15.23 -15.81 60.54
C ALA A 444 14.56 -15.71 61.92
N THR A 445 14.88 -14.66 62.67
CA THR A 445 14.25 -14.35 63.97
C THR A 445 12.93 -13.61 63.82
N LEU A 446 12.75 -12.93 62.68
CA LEU A 446 11.53 -12.22 62.32
C LEU A 446 10.74 -13.00 61.27
N PRO A 447 9.42 -12.78 61.19
CA PRO A 447 8.59 -13.41 60.18
C PRO A 447 9.11 -13.19 58.76
N ILE A 448 9.08 -14.24 57.94
CA ILE A 448 9.42 -14.17 56.52
C ILE A 448 8.16 -13.73 55.76
N PRO A 449 8.23 -12.67 54.93
CA PRO A 449 7.10 -12.25 54.13
C PRO A 449 6.55 -13.37 53.25
N GLN A 450 5.23 -13.45 53.08
CA GLN A 450 4.63 -14.44 52.19
C GLN A 450 4.61 -13.94 50.74
N ILE A 451 5.44 -14.55 49.91
CA ILE A 451 5.54 -14.27 48.47
C ILE A 451 4.24 -14.51 47.71
N SER A 452 3.42 -15.48 48.13
CA SER A 452 2.15 -15.80 47.45
C SER A 452 1.13 -14.66 47.47
N ASN A 453 1.27 -13.73 48.40
CA ASN A 453 0.39 -12.57 48.49
C ASN A 453 0.92 -11.40 47.65
N ILE A 454 2.11 -11.57 47.04
CA ILE A 454 2.90 -10.48 46.48
C ILE A 454 3.46 -10.75 45.05
N LEU A 455 3.53 -12.02 44.63
CA LEU A 455 4.01 -12.39 43.30
C LEU A 455 3.10 -13.47 42.70
N PRO A 456 2.86 -13.46 41.37
CA PRO A 456 2.01 -14.45 40.75
C PRO A 456 2.52 -15.89 40.91
N SER A 457 1.62 -16.87 40.84
CA SER A 457 1.92 -18.30 41.06
C SER A 457 3.06 -18.81 40.18
N TRP A 458 3.07 -18.53 38.88
CA TRP A 458 4.15 -18.95 37.97
C TRP A 458 5.50 -18.32 38.30
N PHE A 459 5.57 -17.03 38.68
CA PHE A 459 6.83 -16.35 39.02
C PHE A 459 7.37 -16.91 40.33
N LYS A 460 6.48 -17.17 41.28
CA LYS A 460 6.78 -17.94 42.49
C LYS A 460 7.28 -19.33 42.11
N ASP A 461 6.66 -20.03 41.17
CA ASP A 461 7.07 -21.37 40.77
C ASP A 461 8.45 -21.38 40.11
N ILE A 462 8.75 -20.43 39.20
CA ILE A 462 10.09 -20.29 38.62
C ILE A 462 11.10 -19.95 39.71
N MET A 463 10.81 -18.97 40.57
CA MET A 463 11.69 -18.62 41.69
C MET A 463 11.94 -19.83 42.61
N MET A 464 10.91 -20.59 42.94
CA MET A 464 11.02 -21.79 43.79
C MET A 464 11.81 -22.91 43.10
N GLN A 465 11.66 -23.08 41.78
CA GLN A 465 12.46 -24.00 40.97
C GLN A 465 13.93 -23.58 40.93
N SER A 466 14.22 -22.29 40.72
CA SER A 466 15.59 -21.77 40.73
C SER A 466 16.24 -21.92 42.11
N ILE A 467 15.51 -21.63 43.20
CA ILE A 467 16.01 -21.89 44.56
C ILE A 467 16.21 -23.39 44.80
N ALA A 468 15.31 -24.26 44.31
CA ALA A 468 15.48 -25.72 44.42
C ALA A 468 16.76 -26.18 43.71
N LYS A 469 17.03 -25.64 42.51
CA LYS A 469 18.22 -25.93 41.71
C LYS A 469 19.50 -25.45 42.38
N ALA A 470 19.51 -24.23 42.92
CA ALA A 470 20.69 -23.63 43.56
C ALA A 470 21.02 -24.24 44.94
N GLU A 471 20.00 -24.53 45.74
CA GLU A 471 20.19 -24.98 47.13
C GLU A 471 20.07 -26.50 47.30
N GLY A 472 19.50 -27.21 46.31
CA GLY A 472 19.27 -28.65 46.36
C GLY A 472 18.54 -29.08 47.64
N VAL A 473 19.12 -30.04 48.36
CA VAL A 473 18.56 -30.57 49.63
C VAL A 473 18.43 -29.51 50.73
N LYS A 474 19.15 -28.38 50.64
CA LYS A 474 19.14 -27.31 51.65
C LYS A 474 18.05 -26.27 51.42
N GLN A 475 17.25 -26.39 50.35
CA GLN A 475 16.16 -25.46 50.00
C GLN A 475 15.26 -25.12 51.19
N LYS A 476 14.76 -26.13 51.93
CA LYS A 476 13.83 -25.91 53.06
C LYS A 476 14.45 -25.08 54.19
N VAL A 477 15.76 -25.23 54.43
CA VAL A 477 16.46 -24.48 55.48
C VAL A 477 16.81 -23.08 54.98
N TYR A 478 17.18 -22.95 53.70
CA TYR A 478 17.40 -21.66 53.05
C TYR A 478 16.15 -20.77 53.07
N LEU A 479 14.97 -21.32 52.73
CA LEU A 479 13.70 -20.58 52.74
C LEU A 479 13.26 -20.12 54.14
N LYS A 480 13.90 -20.64 55.20
CA LYS A 480 13.70 -20.22 56.60
C LYS A 480 14.82 -19.31 57.11
N SER A 481 15.81 -18.99 56.28
CA SER A 481 17.00 -18.27 56.70
C SER A 481 16.80 -16.76 56.79
N GLU A 482 17.58 -16.11 57.64
CA GLU A 482 17.64 -14.65 57.75
C GLU A 482 18.14 -14.01 56.44
N LEU A 483 19.02 -14.70 55.71
CA LEU A 483 19.47 -14.26 54.38
C LEU A 483 18.30 -14.19 53.40
N TYR A 484 17.47 -15.23 53.35
CA TYR A 484 16.28 -15.26 52.49
C TYR A 484 15.24 -14.20 52.88
N ARG A 485 15.02 -13.99 54.19
CA ARG A 485 14.12 -12.93 54.67
C ARG A 485 14.54 -11.54 54.21
N ARG A 486 15.82 -11.18 54.40
CA ARG A 486 16.36 -9.86 54.01
C ARG A 486 16.35 -9.69 52.50
N LYS A 487 16.74 -10.75 51.78
CA LYS A 487 16.65 -10.86 50.32
C LYS A 487 15.23 -10.50 49.88
N LEU A 488 14.21 -11.20 50.39
CA LEU A 488 12.82 -10.95 50.06
C LEU A 488 12.33 -9.53 50.42
N ASN A 489 12.67 -8.99 51.58
CA ASN A 489 12.29 -7.62 51.94
C ASN A 489 12.81 -6.56 50.95
N ALA A 490 14.05 -6.69 50.49
CA ALA A 490 14.62 -5.79 49.49
C ALA A 490 13.86 -5.87 48.16
N LEU A 491 13.49 -7.08 47.73
CA LEU A 491 12.66 -7.29 46.54
C LEU A 491 11.27 -6.65 46.68
N LEU A 492 10.60 -6.85 47.81
CA LEU A 492 9.28 -6.27 48.04
C LEU A 492 9.30 -4.75 48.02
N ALA A 493 10.37 -4.14 48.55
CA ALA A 493 10.53 -2.69 48.51
C ALA A 493 10.84 -2.20 47.09
N PHE A 494 11.63 -2.95 46.32
CA PHE A 494 11.91 -2.65 44.91
C PHE A 494 10.63 -2.69 44.05
N VAL A 495 9.81 -3.72 44.19
CA VAL A 495 8.55 -3.87 43.43
C VAL A 495 7.69 -2.61 43.60
N LYS A 496 7.60 -2.08 44.82
CA LYS A 496 6.87 -0.84 45.08
C LYS A 496 7.47 0.38 44.37
N VAL A 497 8.80 0.52 44.34
CA VAL A 497 9.42 1.63 43.59
C VAL A 497 9.09 1.49 42.11
N HIS A 498 9.27 0.29 41.57
CA HIS A 498 9.00 0.00 40.17
C HIS A 498 7.53 0.26 39.80
N GLU A 499 6.57 -0.14 40.64
CA GLU A 499 5.14 0.19 40.49
C GLU A 499 4.92 1.69 40.40
N MET A 500 5.59 2.48 41.25
CA MET A 500 5.48 3.95 41.19
C MET A 500 6.10 4.55 39.93
N GLU A 501 7.22 4.01 39.44
CA GLU A 501 7.80 4.47 38.17
C GLU A 501 6.93 4.09 36.98
N LEU A 502 6.27 2.92 37.00
CA LEU A 502 5.30 2.55 35.99
C LEU A 502 4.09 3.47 36.03
N GLN A 503 3.55 3.79 37.21
CA GLN A 503 2.47 4.77 37.35
C GLN A 503 2.86 6.12 36.78
N ALA A 504 4.08 6.58 37.05
CA ALA A 504 4.65 7.80 36.48
C ALA A 504 4.82 7.71 34.95
N HIS A 505 5.30 6.58 34.42
CA HIS A 505 5.44 6.34 32.98
C HIS A 505 4.12 6.47 32.21
N PHE A 506 3.03 5.99 32.80
CA PHE A 506 1.70 6.07 32.21
C PHE A 506 0.96 7.38 32.52
N ALA A 507 1.47 8.20 33.45
CA ALA A 507 0.83 9.44 33.88
C ALA A 507 0.58 10.46 32.74
N PRO A 508 1.50 10.68 31.78
CA PRO A 508 1.28 11.64 30.69
C PRO A 508 0.05 11.41 29.83
N VAL A 509 -0.51 10.20 29.87
CA VAL A 509 -1.82 9.91 29.26
C VAL A 509 -2.87 9.69 30.36
N GLY A 510 -2.64 8.75 31.27
CA GLY A 510 -3.65 8.29 32.23
C GLY A 510 -3.99 9.28 33.35
N LEU A 511 -3.19 10.32 33.58
CA LEU A 511 -3.42 11.36 34.60
C LEU A 511 -3.42 12.76 33.97
N MET A 512 -3.53 12.85 32.64
CA MET A 512 -3.22 14.04 31.87
C MET A 512 -4.07 15.26 32.25
N PHE A 513 -5.31 15.04 32.70
CA PHE A 513 -6.28 16.09 33.06
C PHE A 513 -6.38 16.37 34.57
N ILE A 514 -5.67 15.60 35.40
CA ILE A 514 -5.83 15.68 36.85
C ILE A 514 -5.02 16.85 37.38
N LYS A 515 -5.71 17.92 37.81
CA LYS A 515 -5.08 19.05 38.50
C LYS A 515 -4.47 18.61 39.83
N GLY A 516 -3.34 19.20 40.19
CA GLY A 516 -2.58 18.84 41.38
C GLY A 516 -1.63 17.65 41.21
N THR A 517 -1.68 16.93 40.08
CA THR A 517 -0.67 15.94 39.67
C THR A 517 0.74 16.54 39.70
N LEU A 518 0.86 17.81 39.29
CA LEU A 518 2.12 18.57 39.24
C LEU A 518 2.32 19.51 40.45
N SER A 519 1.54 19.34 41.53
CA SER A 519 1.53 20.29 42.68
C SER A 519 2.86 20.45 43.40
N ASP A 520 3.77 19.47 43.30
CA ASP A 520 5.12 19.56 43.89
C ASP A 520 6.12 20.27 42.97
N TRP A 521 5.70 20.72 41.78
CA TRP A 521 6.53 21.48 40.84
C TRP A 521 6.25 22.97 41.05
N ASP A 522 7.23 23.68 41.62
CA ASP A 522 7.08 25.07 42.08
C ASP A 522 6.44 26.02 41.03
N GLU A 523 6.74 25.83 39.75
CA GLU A 523 6.30 26.70 38.65
C GLU A 523 4.93 26.33 38.06
N HIS A 524 4.43 25.10 38.31
CA HIS A 524 3.31 24.49 37.56
C HIS A 524 2.28 23.80 38.46
N LYS A 525 2.23 24.18 39.73
CA LYS A 525 1.46 23.47 40.76
C LYS A 525 -0.05 23.34 40.50
N GLU A 526 -0.65 24.30 39.80
CA GLU A 526 -2.10 24.34 39.50
C GLU A 526 -2.45 23.77 38.12
N ASP A 527 -1.44 23.52 37.28
CA ASP A 527 -1.60 23.09 35.89
C ASP A 527 -1.84 21.57 35.84
N SER A 528 -2.65 21.12 34.88
CA SER A 528 -2.65 19.73 34.43
C SER A 528 -1.52 19.48 33.42
N ILE A 529 -1.20 18.22 33.16
CA ILE A 529 -0.22 17.85 32.11
C ILE A 529 -0.68 18.38 30.75
N TRP A 530 -1.98 18.32 30.46
CA TRP A 530 -2.53 18.85 29.21
C TRP A 530 -2.35 20.37 29.09
N ASP A 531 -2.60 21.12 30.16
CA ASP A 531 -2.41 22.58 30.18
C ASP A 531 -0.96 22.94 29.82
N ARG A 532 0.01 22.17 30.34
CA ARG A 532 1.44 22.33 30.03
C ARG A 532 1.75 22.07 28.55
N ILE A 533 1.19 21.01 27.97
CA ILE A 533 1.36 20.68 26.55
C ILE A 533 0.78 21.78 25.67
N GLN A 534 -0.43 22.27 26.00
CA GLN A 534 -1.11 23.32 25.24
C GLN A 534 -0.33 24.64 25.27
N GLU A 535 0.15 25.06 26.45
CA GLU A 535 0.91 26.31 26.57
C GLU A 535 2.28 26.21 25.90
N THR A 536 3.00 25.09 26.06
CA THR A 536 4.31 24.89 25.43
C THR A 536 4.21 24.82 23.89
N GLY A 537 3.15 24.20 23.39
CA GLY A 537 2.86 24.10 21.97
C GLY A 537 2.20 25.34 21.35
N LYS A 538 1.90 26.36 22.16
CA LYS A 538 1.29 27.61 21.70
C LYS A 538 2.21 28.30 20.70
N GLY A 539 1.66 28.65 19.54
CA GLY A 539 2.42 29.21 18.42
C GLY A 539 3.20 28.18 17.59
N LEU A 540 3.37 26.95 18.07
CA LEU A 540 4.03 25.86 17.33
C LEU A 540 3.01 25.04 16.54
N PHE A 541 1.91 24.67 17.19
CA PHE A 541 0.94 23.78 16.58
C PHE A 541 0.19 24.44 15.43
N TYR A 542 0.08 23.71 14.32
CA TYR A 542 -0.79 24.04 13.21
C TYR A 542 -2.23 23.67 13.56
N LYS A 543 -3.02 24.66 13.99
CA LYS A 543 -4.44 24.52 14.29
C LYS A 543 -5.16 25.87 14.20
N VAL A 544 -6.46 25.82 13.92
CA VAL A 544 -7.35 27.00 13.95
C VAL A 544 -7.95 27.15 15.35
N ASN A 545 -8.00 28.37 15.87
CA ASN A 545 -8.74 28.70 17.08
C ASN A 545 -10.06 29.34 16.67
N TYR A 546 -11.12 28.55 16.55
CA TYR A 546 -12.39 29.06 16.07
C TYR A 546 -13.01 30.06 17.06
N SER A 547 -13.72 31.04 16.50
CA SER A 547 -14.56 31.94 17.30
C SER A 547 -15.63 31.14 18.07
N SER A 548 -15.89 31.53 19.32
CA SER A 548 -16.89 30.87 20.15
C SER A 548 -18.27 30.90 19.47
N GLY A 549 -18.91 29.73 19.33
CA GLY A 549 -20.22 29.60 18.67
C GLY A 549 -20.19 29.73 17.14
N ALA A 550 -19.02 29.65 16.48
CA ALA A 550 -18.91 29.75 15.02
C ALA A 550 -19.78 28.71 14.28
N SER A 551 -20.57 29.19 13.33
CA SER A 551 -21.34 28.34 12.39
C SER A 551 -20.40 27.61 11.42
N PRO A 552 -20.84 26.52 10.76
CA PRO A 552 -20.00 25.79 9.79
C PRO A 552 -19.39 26.70 8.71
N THR A 553 -20.16 27.62 8.15
CA THR A 553 -19.69 28.58 7.14
C THR A 553 -18.67 29.57 7.71
N GLN A 554 -18.84 29.99 8.96
CA GLN A 554 -17.87 30.86 9.63
C GLN A 554 -16.54 30.13 9.87
N LYS A 555 -16.59 28.85 10.26
CA LYS A 555 -15.39 28.01 10.41
C LYS A 555 -14.61 27.88 9.10
N GLN A 556 -15.28 27.66 7.98
CA GLN A 556 -14.63 27.60 6.65
C GLN A 556 -13.90 28.90 6.29
N LYS A 557 -14.46 30.06 6.64
CA LYS A 557 -13.78 31.36 6.45
C LYS A 557 -12.57 31.51 7.36
N GLU A 558 -12.69 31.08 8.62
CA GLU A 558 -11.58 31.09 9.58
C GLU A 558 -10.46 30.12 9.18
N ASP A 559 -10.80 28.95 8.64
CA ASP A 559 -9.86 27.97 8.06
C ASP A 559 -9.04 28.61 6.95
N LYS A 560 -9.72 29.21 5.97
CA LYS A 560 -9.07 29.90 4.84
C LYS A 560 -8.19 31.04 5.31
N SER A 561 -8.70 31.90 6.19
CA SER A 561 -7.91 33.01 6.75
C SER A 561 -6.67 32.52 7.50
N TYR A 562 -6.78 31.41 8.23
CA TYR A 562 -5.66 30.82 8.95
C TYR A 562 -4.63 30.22 7.98
N VAL A 563 -5.07 29.39 7.03
CA VAL A 563 -4.20 28.72 6.04
C VAL A 563 -3.46 29.76 5.18
N GLU A 564 -4.13 30.84 4.78
CA GLU A 564 -3.56 31.92 3.97
C GLU A 564 -2.74 32.95 4.79
N GLY A 565 -2.93 32.99 6.11
CA GLY A 565 -2.25 33.87 7.05
C GLY A 565 -1.29 33.12 7.99
N ASP A 566 -1.64 33.08 9.28
CA ASP A 566 -0.81 32.58 10.39
C ASP A 566 -0.36 31.12 10.26
N GLY A 567 -1.05 30.31 9.45
CA GLY A 567 -0.69 28.93 9.17
C GLY A 567 0.59 28.81 8.35
N LYS A 568 0.89 29.77 7.46
CA LYS A 568 2.05 29.72 6.55
C LYS A 568 3.38 29.55 7.28
N SER A 569 3.59 30.29 8.36
CA SER A 569 4.82 30.24 9.15
C SER A 569 4.98 28.96 9.99
N LYS A 570 3.95 28.11 10.04
CA LYS A 570 3.93 26.85 10.81
C LYS A 570 4.07 25.61 9.93
N MET A 571 4.28 25.76 8.63
CA MET A 571 4.57 24.66 7.73
C MET A 571 6.07 24.34 7.68
N ILE A 572 6.41 23.11 7.35
CA ILE A 572 7.78 22.67 7.08
C ILE A 572 7.95 22.34 5.60
N LYS A 573 9.17 22.48 5.08
CA LYS A 573 9.48 22.10 3.71
C LYS A 573 9.45 20.57 3.57
N THR A 574 8.75 20.04 2.57
CA THR A 574 8.62 18.59 2.36
C THR A 574 9.91 17.96 1.84
N ASN A 575 10.75 18.74 1.14
CA ASN A 575 12.04 18.28 0.63
C ASN A 575 13.04 17.89 1.74
N VAL A 576 12.78 18.24 3.01
CA VAL A 576 13.55 17.76 4.16
C VAL A 576 13.58 16.22 4.22
N ALA A 577 12.49 15.58 3.83
CA ALA A 577 12.40 14.12 3.84
C ALA A 577 13.05 13.49 2.59
N ASN A 578 13.37 14.27 1.56
CA ASN A 578 13.99 13.75 0.32
C ASN A 578 15.50 13.51 0.51
N THR A 579 15.84 12.55 1.36
CA THR A 579 17.21 12.10 1.61
C THR A 579 17.35 10.62 1.28
N ALA A 580 18.59 10.17 1.06
CA ALA A 580 18.87 8.75 0.81
C ALA A 580 18.41 7.85 1.98
N GLY A 581 18.55 8.33 3.21
CA GLY A 581 18.16 7.60 4.42
C GLY A 581 16.65 7.34 4.50
N VAL A 582 15.83 8.35 4.19
CA VAL A 582 14.37 8.18 4.14
C VAL A 582 13.95 7.34 2.94
N LYS A 583 14.50 7.66 1.76
CA LYS A 583 14.14 7.00 0.50
C LYS A 583 14.36 5.49 0.55
N LYS A 584 15.43 5.02 1.22
CA LYS A 584 15.67 3.58 1.45
C LYS A 584 14.45 2.87 2.03
N TRP A 585 13.83 3.44 3.07
CA TRP A 585 12.68 2.84 3.75
C TRP A 585 11.36 3.05 3.01
N VAL A 586 11.22 4.18 2.33
CA VAL A 586 10.08 4.42 1.44
C VAL A 586 10.08 3.47 0.23
N ASP A 587 11.23 3.23 -0.39
CA ASP A 587 11.33 2.31 -1.53
C ASP A 587 11.01 0.88 -1.10
N LYS A 588 11.43 0.46 0.10
CA LYS A 588 11.00 -0.82 0.70
C LYS A 588 9.49 -0.84 0.96
N ALA A 589 8.91 0.21 1.53
CA ALA A 589 7.47 0.31 1.74
C ALA A 589 6.71 0.23 0.40
N LYS A 590 7.16 0.94 -0.63
CA LYS A 590 6.58 0.87 -1.99
C LYS A 590 6.64 -0.55 -2.54
N GLU A 591 7.74 -1.25 -2.36
CA GLU A 591 7.87 -2.65 -2.80
C GLU A 591 6.85 -3.55 -2.09
N GLU A 592 6.70 -3.44 -0.77
CA GLU A 592 5.74 -4.23 0.01
C GLU A 592 4.26 -3.83 -0.23
N LEU A 593 4.03 -2.57 -0.63
CA LEU A 593 2.73 -2.02 -0.98
C LEU A 593 2.38 -2.20 -2.45
N LYS A 594 3.29 -2.71 -3.28
CA LYS A 594 2.90 -3.22 -4.60
C LYS A 594 1.86 -4.29 -4.32
N VAL A 595 0.63 -4.01 -4.74
CA VAL A 595 -0.38 -5.05 -4.86
C VAL A 595 0.24 -6.07 -5.79
N GLU A 596 0.62 -7.25 -5.28
CA GLU A 596 0.88 -8.37 -6.19
C GLU A 596 -0.41 -8.52 -7.00
N PRO A 597 -0.34 -8.40 -8.34
CA PRO A 597 -1.52 -8.55 -9.16
C PRO A 597 -2.14 -9.89 -8.79
N HIS A 598 -3.31 -9.81 -8.16
CA HIS A 598 -4.07 -10.98 -7.74
C HIS A 598 -4.18 -11.92 -8.95
N TRP A 599 -4.22 -13.23 -8.78
CA TRP A 599 -4.27 -14.17 -9.91
C TRP A 599 -5.38 -13.83 -10.94
N TYR A 600 -6.44 -13.11 -10.55
CA TYR A 600 -7.48 -12.62 -11.46
C TYR A 600 -7.02 -11.47 -12.38
N THR A 601 -6.09 -10.58 -12.01
CA THR A 601 -5.54 -9.56 -12.95
C THR A 601 -4.64 -10.21 -13.98
N LYS A 602 -3.92 -11.28 -13.60
CA LYS A 602 -3.26 -12.16 -14.58
C LYS A 602 -4.26 -12.87 -15.48
N ILE A 603 -5.44 -13.24 -14.97
CA ILE A 603 -6.52 -13.80 -15.80
C ILE A 603 -7.15 -12.74 -16.68
N GLU A 604 -7.33 -11.51 -16.21
CA GLU A 604 -7.92 -10.39 -16.95
C GLU A 604 -6.98 -9.91 -18.06
N ASP A 605 -5.69 -9.78 -17.78
CA ASP A 605 -4.65 -9.52 -18.79
C ASP A 605 -4.53 -10.69 -19.78
N TRP A 606 -4.61 -11.94 -19.29
CA TRP A 606 -4.70 -13.14 -20.13
C TRP A 606 -6.03 -13.24 -20.88
N TRP A 607 -7.12 -12.64 -20.39
CA TRP A 607 -8.42 -12.61 -21.06
C TRP A 607 -8.43 -11.54 -22.16
N LYS A 608 -7.82 -10.38 -21.87
CA LYS A 608 -7.73 -9.20 -22.75
C LYS A 608 -6.77 -9.42 -23.93
N GLY A 609 -5.72 -10.23 -23.78
CA GLY A 609 -4.78 -10.54 -24.87
C GLY A 609 -3.78 -9.41 -25.17
N GLU A 610 -2.98 -9.55 -26.23
CA GLU A 610 -1.93 -8.58 -26.59
C GLU A 610 -2.47 -7.16 -26.87
N LYS A 611 -1.69 -6.12 -26.51
CA LYS A 611 -2.07 -4.69 -26.56
C LYS A 611 -2.44 -4.16 -27.95
N ASP A 612 -2.06 -4.86 -29.03
CA ASP A 612 -2.24 -4.41 -30.42
C ASP A 612 -3.44 -5.09 -31.10
N TYR A 613 -4.29 -5.77 -30.32
CA TYR A 613 -5.50 -6.42 -30.80
C TYR A 613 -6.59 -5.41 -31.19
N SER A 614 -7.22 -5.63 -32.35
CA SER A 614 -8.23 -4.75 -32.95
C SER A 614 -9.57 -5.44 -33.21
N GLY A 615 -9.83 -6.61 -32.63
CA GLY A 615 -11.07 -7.37 -32.87
C GLY A 615 -12.20 -7.12 -31.87
N SER A 616 -13.39 -7.66 -32.16
CA SER A 616 -14.60 -7.49 -31.33
C SER A 616 -15.00 -8.73 -30.51
N GLY A 617 -14.24 -9.82 -30.61
CA GLY A 617 -14.58 -11.08 -29.96
C GLY A 617 -14.21 -11.13 -28.48
N TRP A 618 -14.78 -12.11 -27.77
CA TRP A 618 -14.50 -12.37 -26.36
C TRP A 618 -13.52 -13.55 -26.20
N GLY A 619 -12.66 -13.49 -25.18
CA GLY A 619 -11.79 -14.59 -24.74
C GLY A 619 -10.41 -14.56 -25.39
N ASN A 620 -9.93 -13.36 -25.76
CA ASN A 620 -8.88 -13.16 -26.75
C ASN A 620 -7.56 -13.82 -26.37
N GLY A 621 -6.99 -13.52 -25.21
CA GLY A 621 -5.70 -14.12 -24.84
C GLY A 621 -5.78 -15.61 -24.52
N ALA A 622 -6.93 -16.12 -24.07
CA ALA A 622 -7.18 -17.56 -23.90
C ALA A 622 -7.19 -18.29 -25.26
N ARG A 623 -7.90 -17.73 -26.24
CA ARG A 623 -8.03 -18.29 -27.58
C ARG A 623 -6.75 -18.17 -28.40
N GLN A 624 -6.00 -17.07 -28.27
CA GLN A 624 -4.68 -16.90 -28.87
C GLN A 624 -3.64 -17.86 -28.26
N SER A 625 -3.68 -18.06 -26.93
CA SER A 625 -2.83 -19.05 -26.25
C SER A 625 -3.12 -20.47 -26.74
N PHE A 626 -4.42 -20.80 -26.89
CA PHE A 626 -4.83 -22.08 -27.46
C PHE A 626 -4.37 -22.22 -28.92
N ALA A 627 -4.55 -21.19 -29.75
CA ALA A 627 -4.12 -21.16 -31.15
C ALA A 627 -2.62 -21.48 -31.29
N LYS A 628 -1.77 -20.84 -30.46
CA LYS A 628 -0.33 -21.12 -30.38
C LYS A 628 -0.03 -22.54 -29.94
N ALA A 629 -0.78 -23.08 -28.98
CA ALA A 629 -0.61 -24.44 -28.50
C ALA A 629 -0.99 -25.50 -29.55
N ILE A 630 -1.94 -25.19 -30.45
CA ILE A 630 -2.37 -26.09 -31.53
C ILE A 630 -1.72 -25.77 -32.89
N GLY A 631 -0.76 -24.83 -32.94
CA GLY A 631 0.03 -24.51 -34.14
C GLY A 631 -0.66 -23.62 -35.18
N PHE A 632 -1.65 -22.82 -34.77
CA PHE A 632 -2.35 -21.83 -35.59
C PHE A 632 -1.92 -20.40 -35.17
N ASP A 633 -0.65 -20.05 -35.38
CA ASP A 633 -0.08 -18.72 -35.02
C ASP A 633 0.67 -18.03 -36.17
N ASP A 634 0.73 -18.64 -37.35
CA ASP A 634 1.48 -18.10 -38.50
C ASP A 634 0.66 -17.15 -39.38
N GLY A 635 -0.67 -17.09 -39.13
CA GLY A 635 -1.61 -16.26 -39.86
C GLY A 635 -1.78 -16.64 -41.33
N LYS A 636 -1.36 -17.83 -41.76
CA LYS A 636 -1.46 -18.25 -43.17
C LYS A 636 -2.64 -19.18 -43.36
N ILE A 637 -3.40 -18.96 -44.44
CA ILE A 637 -4.60 -19.76 -44.75
C ILE A 637 -4.58 -20.25 -46.20
N ASP A 638 -5.13 -21.43 -46.44
CA ASP A 638 -5.30 -22.05 -47.77
C ASP A 638 -6.78 -22.28 -48.15
N ASN A 639 -7.70 -22.00 -47.21
CA ASN A 639 -9.15 -22.13 -47.40
C ASN A 639 -9.98 -21.27 -46.42
N LEU A 640 -11.29 -21.17 -46.68
CA LEU A 640 -12.30 -20.45 -45.89
C LEU A 640 -12.48 -21.05 -44.49
N PHE A 641 -12.31 -22.36 -44.32
CA PHE A 641 -12.45 -22.99 -43.00
C PHE A 641 -11.31 -22.54 -42.07
N GLU A 642 -10.08 -22.49 -42.56
CA GLU A 642 -8.93 -21.95 -41.82
C GLU A 642 -9.11 -20.47 -41.49
N ALA A 643 -9.60 -19.66 -42.44
CA ALA A 643 -9.98 -18.27 -42.16
C ALA A 643 -11.03 -18.19 -41.03
N GLY A 644 -12.02 -19.08 -41.08
CA GLY A 644 -13.06 -19.20 -40.07
C GLY A 644 -12.52 -19.54 -38.68
N LEU A 645 -11.55 -20.47 -38.62
CA LEU A 645 -10.91 -20.90 -37.39
C LEU A 645 -9.98 -19.81 -36.82
N TYR A 646 -9.18 -19.16 -37.66
CA TYR A 646 -8.34 -18.02 -37.25
C TYR A 646 -9.16 -16.85 -36.71
N SER A 647 -10.31 -16.56 -37.32
CA SER A 647 -11.24 -15.52 -36.83
C SER A 647 -11.87 -15.92 -35.49
N MET A 648 -12.29 -17.19 -35.31
CA MET A 648 -12.77 -17.69 -34.00
C MET A 648 -11.69 -17.67 -32.92
N LEU A 649 -10.42 -17.87 -33.31
CA LEU A 649 -9.24 -17.81 -32.45
C LEU A 649 -8.69 -16.40 -32.27
N GLN A 650 -9.44 -15.38 -32.69
CA GLN A 650 -9.16 -13.97 -32.39
C GLN A 650 -7.86 -13.45 -33.00
N HIS A 651 -7.51 -13.92 -34.20
CA HIS A 651 -6.44 -13.32 -35.00
C HIS A 651 -6.89 -12.00 -35.62
N GLY A 652 -6.00 -11.00 -35.64
CA GLY A 652 -6.25 -9.68 -36.23
C GLY A 652 -6.07 -9.65 -37.76
N GLU A 653 -5.21 -10.52 -38.30
CA GLU A 653 -4.96 -10.61 -39.73
C GLU A 653 -4.60 -12.04 -40.17
N VAL A 654 -4.92 -12.34 -41.42
CA VAL A 654 -4.50 -13.55 -42.12
C VAL A 654 -4.01 -13.22 -43.54
N ASP A 655 -3.08 -14.02 -44.05
CA ASP A 655 -2.42 -13.81 -45.34
C ASP A 655 -2.59 -15.03 -46.25
N ILE A 656 -3.14 -14.81 -47.44
CA ILE A 656 -3.31 -15.82 -48.49
C ILE A 656 -2.15 -15.87 -49.49
N SER A 657 -1.15 -14.99 -49.36
CA SER A 657 -0.06 -14.82 -50.34
C SER A 657 0.71 -16.11 -50.63
N GLN A 658 0.76 -17.03 -49.66
CA GLN A 658 1.44 -18.32 -49.79
C GLN A 658 0.50 -19.46 -50.24
N SER A 659 -0.81 -19.22 -50.32
CA SER A 659 -1.81 -20.18 -50.75
C SER A 659 -1.77 -20.36 -52.27
N LYS A 660 -1.20 -21.48 -52.73
CA LYS A 660 -1.25 -21.84 -54.16
C LYS A 660 -2.69 -22.06 -54.64
N ARG A 661 -3.56 -22.53 -53.76
CA ARG A 661 -4.95 -22.87 -54.06
C ARG A 661 -5.82 -21.63 -54.22
N LEU A 662 -5.86 -20.75 -53.22
CA LEU A 662 -6.68 -19.53 -53.25
C LEU A 662 -6.20 -18.56 -54.33
N ILE A 663 -4.88 -18.39 -54.50
CA ILE A 663 -4.33 -17.57 -55.58
C ILE A 663 -4.70 -18.14 -56.96
N LYS A 664 -4.70 -19.47 -57.13
CA LYS A 664 -5.18 -20.10 -58.36
C LYS A 664 -6.67 -19.80 -58.59
N LEU A 665 -7.52 -19.94 -57.57
CA LEU A 665 -8.94 -19.63 -57.68
C LEU A 665 -9.19 -18.17 -58.07
N ILE A 666 -8.42 -17.23 -57.53
CA ILE A 666 -8.51 -15.81 -57.89
C ILE A 666 -8.10 -15.62 -59.36
N ASN A 667 -6.96 -16.20 -59.77
CA ASN A 667 -6.45 -16.08 -61.14
C ASN A 667 -7.38 -16.74 -62.19
N GLU A 668 -8.18 -17.73 -61.80
CA GLU A 668 -9.15 -18.41 -62.66
C GLU A 668 -10.55 -17.75 -62.64
N ASP A 669 -10.79 -16.77 -61.76
CA ASP A 669 -12.07 -16.07 -61.70
C ASP A 669 -12.30 -15.24 -62.97
N PRO A 670 -13.47 -15.36 -63.63
CA PRO A 670 -13.78 -14.64 -64.87
C PRO A 670 -13.57 -13.12 -64.78
N VAL A 671 -13.88 -12.50 -63.63
CA VAL A 671 -13.76 -11.05 -63.44
C VAL A 671 -12.29 -10.65 -63.30
N PHE A 672 -11.48 -11.49 -62.66
CA PHE A 672 -10.04 -11.24 -62.55
C PHE A 672 -9.33 -11.43 -63.91
N LEU A 673 -9.72 -12.45 -64.68
CA LEU A 673 -9.21 -12.65 -66.04
C LEU A 673 -9.50 -11.47 -66.96
N GLU A 674 -10.69 -10.86 -66.84
CA GLU A 674 -11.05 -9.65 -67.56
C GLU A 674 -10.21 -8.45 -67.11
N TYR A 675 -9.99 -8.29 -65.81
CA TYR A 675 -9.10 -7.26 -65.28
C TYR A 675 -7.66 -7.40 -65.79
N GLU A 676 -7.10 -8.61 -65.84
CA GLU A 676 -5.78 -8.84 -66.42
C GLU A 676 -5.73 -8.56 -67.92
N LYS A 677 -6.82 -8.81 -68.65
CA LYS A 677 -6.92 -8.46 -70.07
C LYS A 677 -6.87 -6.95 -70.26
N GLU A 678 -7.54 -6.17 -69.42
CA GLU A 678 -7.45 -4.71 -69.43
C GLU A 678 -6.04 -4.21 -69.15
N ILE A 679 -5.34 -4.81 -68.17
CA ILE A 679 -3.93 -4.49 -67.88
C ILE A 679 -3.06 -4.80 -69.11
N ALA A 680 -3.24 -5.98 -69.74
CA ALA A 680 -2.51 -6.35 -70.94
C ALA A 680 -2.73 -5.35 -72.09
N SER A 681 -3.97 -4.88 -72.29
CA SER A 681 -4.28 -3.82 -73.26
C SER A 681 -3.56 -2.51 -72.96
N LYS A 682 -3.46 -2.10 -71.69
CA LYS A 682 -2.68 -0.91 -71.27
C LYS A 682 -1.18 -1.07 -71.53
N ILE A 683 -0.64 -2.28 -71.37
CA ILE A 683 0.78 -2.59 -71.64
C ILE A 683 1.09 -2.41 -73.14
N ILE A 684 0.30 -3.00 -74.03
CA ILE A 684 0.60 -3.02 -75.47
C ILE A 684 0.45 -1.66 -76.16
N ILE A 685 -0.39 -0.76 -75.61
CA ILE A 685 -0.60 0.60 -76.14
C ILE A 685 0.55 1.54 -75.70
N ASN A 686 1.35 1.16 -74.70
CA ASN A 686 2.46 1.98 -74.23
C ASN A 686 3.56 2.07 -75.30
N SER A 687 4.00 3.29 -75.63
CA SER A 687 5.01 3.53 -76.68
C SER A 687 6.37 2.86 -76.42
N LYS A 688 6.66 2.52 -75.16
CA LYS A 688 7.88 1.83 -74.71
C LYS A 688 7.82 0.31 -74.82
N TYR A 689 6.65 -0.27 -75.11
CA TYR A 689 6.47 -1.72 -75.16
C TYR A 689 7.38 -2.41 -76.18
N GLY A 690 8.15 -3.39 -75.71
CA GLY A 690 9.14 -4.11 -76.52
C GLY A 690 10.36 -3.29 -76.96
N LYS A 691 10.54 -2.08 -76.40
CA LYS A 691 11.66 -1.16 -76.72
C LYS A 691 12.48 -0.78 -75.50
N GLU A 692 11.83 -0.49 -74.38
CA GLU A 692 12.46 -0.07 -73.12
C GLU A 692 11.74 -0.70 -71.91
N LYS A 693 12.42 -0.74 -70.76
CA LYS A 693 11.79 -1.14 -69.50
C LYS A 693 10.90 -0.01 -68.96
N PHE A 694 9.70 -0.33 -68.49
CA PHE A 694 8.81 0.64 -67.84
C PHE A 694 7.92 -0.02 -66.77
N ASN A 695 7.36 0.82 -65.89
CA ASN A 695 6.47 0.40 -64.81
C ASN A 695 5.09 1.07 -64.96
N LEU A 696 4.03 0.37 -64.58
CA LEU A 696 2.67 0.90 -64.47
C LEU A 696 2.07 0.49 -63.12
N THR A 697 1.08 1.25 -62.65
CA THR A 697 0.24 0.86 -61.52
C THR A 697 -1.22 0.98 -61.93
N ASP A 698 -2.03 -0.02 -61.59
CA ASP A 698 -3.47 -0.03 -61.82
C ASP A 698 -4.22 -0.43 -60.54
N ARG A 699 -5.45 0.06 -60.37
CA ARG A 699 -6.30 -0.28 -59.24
C ARG A 699 -7.73 -0.48 -59.71
N LYS A 700 -8.34 -1.60 -59.32
CA LYS A 700 -9.73 -1.92 -59.68
C LYS A 700 -10.44 -2.61 -58.52
N GLY A 701 -11.69 -2.21 -58.27
CA GLY A 701 -12.62 -2.98 -57.44
C GLY A 701 -13.20 -4.13 -58.26
N ILE A 702 -13.09 -5.35 -57.77
CA ILE A 702 -13.60 -6.55 -58.44
C ILE A 702 -14.51 -7.34 -57.49
N GLN A 703 -15.48 -8.05 -58.07
CA GLN A 703 -16.31 -8.99 -57.34
C GLN A 703 -16.00 -10.42 -57.75
N LEU A 704 -15.44 -11.20 -56.83
CA LEU A 704 -15.04 -12.58 -57.03
C LEU A 704 -16.21 -13.54 -56.74
N GLY A 705 -16.10 -14.78 -57.25
CA GLY A 705 -17.08 -15.85 -57.01
C GLY A 705 -17.71 -16.42 -58.28
N GLY A 706 -17.42 -15.86 -59.45
CA GLY A 706 -17.95 -16.30 -60.75
C GLY A 706 -19.14 -15.48 -61.29
N LYS A 707 -19.70 -15.94 -62.41
CA LYS A 707 -20.76 -15.23 -63.16
C LYS A 707 -22.14 -15.42 -62.50
N ARG A 708 -22.88 -14.33 -62.29
CA ARG A 708 -24.24 -14.36 -61.73
C ARG A 708 -25.30 -14.37 -62.83
N SER A 709 -26.44 -15.02 -62.60
CA SER A 709 -27.58 -15.00 -63.52
C SER A 709 -28.23 -13.59 -63.54
N GLN A 710 -28.69 -13.16 -64.73
CA GLN A 710 -29.39 -11.89 -64.91
C GLN A 710 -30.78 -11.91 -64.26
N GLY A 711 -31.20 -10.81 -63.62
CA GLY A 711 -32.50 -10.64 -62.95
C GLY A 711 -32.39 -10.29 -61.46
N SER A 712 -33.51 -9.91 -60.84
CA SER A 712 -33.55 -9.52 -59.41
C SER A 712 -33.28 -10.72 -58.49
N MET A 713 -32.46 -10.53 -57.45
CA MET A 713 -32.08 -11.62 -56.53
C MET A 713 -33.29 -12.21 -55.78
N TRP A 714 -34.31 -11.39 -55.52
CA TRP A 714 -35.58 -11.80 -54.92
C TRP A 714 -36.31 -12.88 -55.72
N GLU A 715 -36.37 -12.74 -57.05
CA GLU A 715 -36.98 -13.74 -57.94
C GLU A 715 -36.12 -15.02 -58.04
N GLN A 716 -34.81 -14.91 -57.79
CA GLN A 716 -33.91 -16.07 -57.73
C GLN A 716 -34.08 -16.85 -56.42
N PHE A 717 -34.26 -16.13 -55.31
CA PHE A 717 -34.46 -16.68 -53.97
C PHE A 717 -35.80 -17.41 -53.82
N LYS A 718 -36.89 -16.90 -54.41
CA LYS A 718 -38.22 -17.54 -54.39
C LYS A 718 -38.27 -18.88 -55.14
N THR A 719 -37.40 -19.07 -56.13
CA THR A 719 -37.35 -20.30 -56.94
C THR A 719 -35.94 -20.90 -56.98
N PRO A 720 -35.43 -21.37 -55.83
CA PRO A 720 -34.02 -21.72 -55.67
C PRO A 720 -33.60 -22.89 -56.57
N PHE A 721 -34.51 -23.79 -56.92
CA PHE A 721 -34.22 -24.96 -57.76
C PHE A 721 -34.44 -24.73 -59.26
N SER A 722 -34.69 -23.50 -59.70
CA SER A 722 -34.86 -23.18 -61.12
C SER A 722 -33.52 -23.28 -61.87
N SER A 723 -33.52 -24.03 -62.98
CA SER A 723 -32.35 -24.16 -63.86
C SER A 723 -31.89 -22.81 -64.45
N LYS A 724 -32.77 -21.80 -64.48
CA LYS A 724 -32.49 -20.42 -64.91
C LYS A 724 -31.47 -19.70 -64.00
N TYR A 725 -31.38 -20.07 -62.72
CA TYR A 725 -30.56 -19.40 -61.72
C TYR A 725 -29.37 -20.26 -61.25
N LYS A 726 -29.07 -21.33 -61.99
CA LYS A 726 -27.98 -22.28 -61.68
C LYS A 726 -26.63 -21.60 -61.47
N ASP A 727 -26.32 -20.54 -62.22
CA ASP A 727 -25.04 -19.85 -62.09
C ASP A 727 -24.94 -19.03 -60.80
N THR A 728 -26.03 -18.41 -60.33
CA THR A 728 -26.06 -17.75 -59.01
C THR A 728 -25.81 -18.72 -57.86
N TRP A 729 -26.32 -19.95 -57.92
CA TRP A 729 -26.05 -20.97 -56.90
C TRP A 729 -24.61 -21.50 -56.96
N LYS A 730 -23.99 -21.55 -58.15
CA LYS A 730 -22.55 -21.82 -58.25
C LYS A 730 -21.72 -20.73 -57.59
N VAL A 731 -22.13 -19.47 -57.70
CA VAL A 731 -21.49 -18.36 -56.98
C VAL A 731 -21.68 -18.51 -55.48
N ALA A 732 -22.87 -18.84 -54.99
CA ALA A 732 -23.13 -19.07 -53.57
C ALA A 732 -22.33 -20.26 -53.00
N ALA A 733 -22.05 -21.28 -53.82
CA ALA A 733 -21.21 -22.42 -53.46
C ALA A 733 -19.70 -22.16 -53.65
N ASN A 734 -19.31 -21.01 -54.21
CA ASN A 734 -17.92 -20.66 -54.42
C ASN A 734 -17.32 -20.06 -53.14
N GLU A 735 -16.19 -20.62 -52.72
CA GLU A 735 -15.47 -20.21 -51.52
C GLU A 735 -15.02 -18.74 -51.53
N LEU A 736 -14.58 -18.21 -52.67
CA LEU A 736 -14.16 -16.81 -52.78
C LEU A 736 -15.31 -15.83 -52.53
N THR A 737 -16.56 -16.27 -52.73
CA THR A 737 -17.75 -15.45 -52.45
C THR A 737 -17.89 -15.14 -50.97
N TRP A 738 -17.42 -16.02 -50.09
CA TRP A 738 -17.49 -15.85 -48.64
C TRP A 738 -16.18 -15.35 -48.05
N LEU A 739 -15.05 -15.60 -48.73
CA LEU A 739 -13.73 -15.19 -48.26
C LEU A 739 -13.34 -13.76 -48.68
N LEU A 740 -13.57 -13.36 -49.95
CA LEU A 740 -13.00 -12.15 -50.57
C LEU A 740 -13.99 -11.41 -51.50
N ARG A 741 -15.29 -11.53 -51.24
CA ARG A 741 -16.38 -11.20 -52.17
C ARG A 741 -16.14 -9.97 -53.06
N SER A 742 -15.75 -8.84 -52.46
CA SER A 742 -15.49 -7.58 -53.17
C SER A 742 -14.16 -6.99 -52.70
N ILE A 743 -13.12 -7.08 -53.52
CA ILE A 743 -11.78 -6.58 -53.16
C ILE A 743 -11.31 -5.46 -54.08
N GLY A 744 -10.59 -4.51 -53.49
CA GLY A 744 -9.80 -3.52 -54.23
C GLY A 744 -8.41 -4.06 -54.55
N VAL A 745 -8.18 -4.54 -55.77
CA VAL A 745 -6.88 -5.05 -56.20
C VAL A 745 -6.01 -3.90 -56.70
N THR A 746 -4.79 -3.81 -56.18
CA THR A 746 -3.73 -2.94 -56.69
C THR A 746 -2.70 -3.78 -57.42
N SER A 747 -2.41 -3.44 -58.67
CA SER A 747 -1.49 -4.15 -59.54
C SER A 747 -0.30 -3.27 -59.90
N ASN A 748 0.90 -3.70 -59.52
CA ASN A 748 2.16 -3.09 -59.93
C ASN A 748 2.76 -3.91 -61.07
N ILE A 749 2.93 -3.28 -62.23
CA ILE A 749 3.35 -3.94 -63.47
C ILE A 749 4.77 -3.50 -63.79
N THR A 750 5.68 -4.46 -63.95
CA THR A 750 7.03 -4.24 -64.46
C THR A 750 7.15 -4.91 -65.83
N VAL A 751 7.37 -4.11 -66.88
CA VAL A 751 7.54 -4.62 -68.24
C VAL A 751 9.01 -4.49 -68.65
N ASN A 752 9.62 -5.60 -69.04
CA ASN A 752 11.02 -5.67 -69.47
C ASN A 752 11.17 -5.26 -70.94
N GLN A 753 12.40 -4.94 -71.34
CA GLN A 753 12.73 -4.54 -72.71
C GLN A 753 12.33 -5.58 -73.75
N ASN A 754 12.40 -6.88 -73.42
CA ASN A 754 11.99 -7.98 -74.29
C ASN A 754 10.46 -8.15 -74.42
N GLY A 755 9.65 -7.30 -73.78
CA GLY A 755 8.19 -7.35 -73.79
C GLY A 755 7.56 -8.33 -72.81
N SER A 756 8.36 -9.06 -72.02
CA SER A 756 7.85 -9.84 -70.87
C SER A 756 7.40 -8.91 -69.75
N ALA A 757 6.39 -9.34 -68.98
CA ALA A 757 5.84 -8.54 -67.88
C ALA A 757 5.69 -9.38 -66.62
N VAL A 758 5.98 -8.76 -65.46
CA VAL A 758 5.66 -9.28 -64.14
C VAL A 758 4.63 -8.35 -63.52
N ILE A 759 3.48 -8.90 -63.13
CA ILE A 759 2.38 -8.18 -62.51
C ILE A 759 2.27 -8.63 -61.05
N THR A 760 2.58 -7.74 -60.12
CA THR A 760 2.40 -7.97 -58.68
C THR A 760 1.06 -7.42 -58.24
N HIS A 761 0.14 -8.30 -57.85
CA HIS A 761 -1.15 -7.95 -57.30
C HIS A 761 -1.09 -7.89 -55.78
N LYS A 762 -1.84 -6.97 -55.17
CA LYS A 762 -2.10 -6.95 -53.73
C LYS A 762 -3.51 -6.48 -53.41
N PHE A 763 -4.09 -6.98 -52.32
CA PHE A 763 -5.31 -6.44 -51.72
C PHE A 763 -5.26 -6.57 -50.19
N GLU A 764 -6.15 -5.83 -49.54
CA GLU A 764 -6.51 -5.97 -48.14
C GLU A 764 -8.05 -5.86 -48.07
N ASP A 765 -8.69 -6.78 -47.36
CA ASP A 765 -10.13 -6.85 -47.16
C ASP A 765 -10.45 -7.22 -45.70
N GLN A 766 -11.72 -7.12 -45.30
CA GLN A 766 -12.19 -7.48 -43.96
C GLN A 766 -13.08 -8.73 -44.03
N PHE A 767 -12.76 -9.73 -43.20
CA PHE A 767 -13.54 -10.95 -43.10
C PHE A 767 -14.73 -10.76 -42.17
N ASP A 768 -15.84 -10.28 -42.74
CA ASP A 768 -17.06 -9.97 -42.00
C ASP A 768 -18.30 -10.59 -42.67
N LEU A 769 -19.03 -11.41 -41.91
CA LEU A 769 -20.25 -12.08 -42.34
C LEU A 769 -21.53 -11.33 -41.96
N ARG A 770 -21.44 -10.14 -41.37
CA ARG A 770 -22.60 -9.31 -40.98
C ARG A 770 -23.32 -8.67 -42.18
N PRO A 771 -24.61 -8.29 -42.03
CA PRO A 771 -25.33 -7.55 -43.06
C PRO A 771 -24.75 -6.15 -43.27
N SER A 772 -24.95 -5.55 -44.45
CA SER A 772 -24.55 -4.16 -44.67
C SER A 772 -25.45 -3.18 -43.90
N SER A 773 -24.87 -2.24 -43.18
CA SER A 773 -25.61 -1.21 -42.43
C SER A 773 -26.21 -0.12 -43.31
N ASN A 774 -25.75 0.00 -44.55
CA ASN A 774 -26.10 1.04 -45.53
C ASN A 774 -26.92 0.51 -46.73
N GLY A 775 -27.30 -0.78 -46.74
CA GLY A 775 -28.09 -1.39 -47.82
C GLY A 775 -27.32 -1.54 -49.15
N GLU A 776 -25.99 -1.50 -49.13
CA GLU A 776 -25.14 -1.73 -50.31
C GLU A 776 -25.14 -3.21 -50.74
N ARG A 777 -25.56 -4.12 -49.86
CA ARG A 777 -25.71 -5.56 -50.14
C ARG A 777 -27.18 -5.87 -50.47
N SER A 778 -27.39 -6.95 -51.22
CA SER A 778 -28.73 -7.43 -51.54
C SER A 778 -29.46 -7.90 -50.27
N ILE A 779 -30.75 -7.60 -50.17
CA ILE A 779 -31.61 -7.92 -49.01
C ILE A 779 -31.51 -9.41 -48.64
N GLU A 780 -31.41 -10.29 -49.62
CA GLU A 780 -31.34 -11.74 -49.42
C GLU A 780 -30.00 -12.19 -48.81
N TYR A 781 -28.91 -11.49 -49.14
CA TYR A 781 -27.62 -11.71 -48.51
C TYR A 781 -27.67 -11.20 -47.07
N ASP A 782 -28.23 -10.01 -46.84
CA ASP A 782 -28.38 -9.47 -45.50
C ASP A 782 -29.26 -10.39 -44.62
N VAL A 783 -30.31 -11.01 -45.16
CA VAL A 783 -31.12 -12.01 -44.41
C VAL A 783 -30.31 -13.24 -44.01
N ALA A 784 -29.52 -13.82 -44.92
CA ALA A 784 -28.66 -14.97 -44.60
C ALA A 784 -27.55 -14.60 -43.61
N SER A 785 -26.94 -13.42 -43.79
CA SER A 785 -25.89 -12.84 -42.94
C SER A 785 -26.39 -12.36 -41.58
N ILE A 786 -27.67 -12.00 -41.43
CA ILE A 786 -28.27 -11.69 -40.13
C ILE A 786 -28.23 -12.94 -39.24
N ILE A 787 -28.63 -14.09 -39.78
CA ILE A 787 -28.68 -15.34 -39.00
C ILE A 787 -27.27 -15.92 -38.83
N LEU A 788 -26.52 -16.08 -39.93
CA LEU A 788 -25.20 -16.71 -39.89
C LEU A 788 -24.16 -15.80 -39.24
N GLY A 789 -24.20 -14.49 -39.51
CA GLY A 789 -23.30 -13.51 -38.89
C GLY A 789 -23.53 -13.36 -37.39
N PHE A 790 -24.79 -13.40 -36.92
CA PHE A 790 -25.10 -13.44 -35.49
C PHE A 790 -24.55 -14.72 -34.82
N LEU A 791 -24.82 -15.90 -35.40
CA LEU A 791 -24.30 -17.16 -34.87
C LEU A 791 -22.77 -17.20 -34.86
N TYR A 792 -22.12 -16.63 -35.88
CA TYR A 792 -20.68 -16.68 -36.05
C TYR A 792 -19.94 -15.64 -35.21
N HIS A 793 -20.33 -14.36 -35.26
CA HIS A 793 -19.64 -13.30 -34.53
C HIS A 793 -20.10 -13.20 -33.08
N ASP A 794 -21.41 -13.31 -32.82
CA ASP A 794 -21.97 -13.00 -31.50
C ASP A 794 -22.08 -14.24 -30.60
N ILE A 795 -22.39 -15.43 -31.16
CA ILE A 795 -22.41 -16.69 -30.38
C ILE A 795 -21.04 -17.38 -30.36
N ALA A 796 -20.43 -17.64 -31.52
CA ALA A 796 -19.14 -18.32 -31.58
C ALA A 796 -17.94 -17.41 -31.22
N GLY A 797 -18.18 -16.09 -31.13
CA GLY A 797 -17.16 -15.11 -30.77
C GLY A 797 -16.06 -15.08 -31.83
N ALA A 798 -16.41 -14.88 -33.09
CA ALA A 798 -15.47 -14.75 -34.20
C ALA A 798 -15.13 -13.28 -34.47
N ASN A 799 -13.86 -12.99 -34.75
CA ASN A 799 -13.38 -11.63 -35.01
C ASN A 799 -13.93 -11.08 -36.35
N ASP A 800 -14.84 -10.11 -36.28
CA ASP A 800 -15.43 -9.40 -37.42
C ASP A 800 -14.53 -8.29 -38.00
N LEU A 801 -13.45 -7.90 -37.31
CA LEU A 801 -12.45 -6.93 -37.77
C LEU A 801 -11.19 -7.60 -38.31
N MET A 802 -11.18 -8.94 -38.45
CA MET A 802 -10.03 -9.67 -38.98
C MET A 802 -9.77 -9.28 -40.44
N LYS A 803 -8.54 -8.87 -40.73
CA LYS A 803 -8.11 -8.50 -42.08
C LYS A 803 -7.64 -9.71 -42.87
N ILE A 804 -8.04 -9.82 -44.13
CA ILE A 804 -7.46 -10.76 -45.09
C ILE A 804 -6.59 -10.00 -46.08
N LYS A 805 -5.34 -10.41 -46.22
CA LYS A 805 -4.37 -9.84 -47.15
C LYS A 805 -3.96 -10.87 -48.18
N GLY A 806 -3.62 -10.41 -49.37
CA GLY A 806 -3.04 -11.26 -50.40
C GLY A 806 -2.09 -10.47 -51.28
N LYS A 807 -0.96 -11.09 -51.62
CA LYS A 807 0.05 -10.56 -52.54
C LYS A 807 0.63 -11.69 -53.38
N TRP A 808 0.51 -11.59 -54.70
CA TRP A 808 1.03 -12.61 -55.62
C TRP A 808 1.52 -11.99 -56.92
N ASN A 809 2.30 -12.78 -57.67
CA ASN A 809 2.89 -12.36 -58.94
C ASN A 809 2.40 -13.25 -60.07
N ASN A 810 1.98 -12.62 -61.16
CA ASN A 810 1.75 -13.28 -62.43
C ASN A 810 2.82 -12.84 -63.43
N SER A 811 3.49 -13.81 -64.06
CA SER A 811 4.55 -13.57 -65.04
C SER A 811 4.10 -14.00 -66.42
N TYR A 812 4.31 -13.14 -67.41
CA TYR A 812 3.88 -13.36 -68.78
C TYR A 812 5.02 -13.13 -69.77
N SER A 813 5.13 -14.04 -70.75
CA SER A 813 5.93 -13.81 -71.96
C SER A 813 5.28 -12.73 -72.82
N LYS A 814 6.06 -12.17 -73.76
CA LYS A 814 5.55 -11.20 -74.75
C LYS A 814 4.34 -11.74 -75.51
N GLU A 815 4.43 -12.99 -75.97
CA GLU A 815 3.35 -13.67 -76.72
C GLU A 815 2.08 -13.82 -75.88
N GLN A 816 2.22 -14.13 -74.58
CA GLN A 816 1.10 -14.26 -73.66
C GLN A 816 0.42 -12.91 -73.40
N ILE A 817 1.17 -11.80 -73.30
CA ILE A 817 0.62 -10.44 -73.20
C ILE A 817 -0.14 -10.07 -74.47
N ASP A 818 0.48 -10.27 -75.64
CA ASP A 818 -0.15 -10.00 -76.94
C ASP A 818 -1.41 -10.84 -77.15
N TRP A 819 -1.41 -12.09 -76.69
CA TRP A 819 -2.56 -12.99 -76.74
C TRP A 819 -3.66 -12.55 -75.77
N LYS A 820 -3.33 -12.20 -74.52
CA LYS A 820 -4.32 -11.71 -73.54
C LYS A 820 -5.01 -10.44 -74.05
N ALA A 821 -4.25 -9.50 -74.62
CA ALA A 821 -4.80 -8.24 -75.11
C ALA A 821 -5.64 -8.40 -76.40
N ASN A 822 -5.18 -9.22 -77.36
CA ASN A 822 -5.72 -9.25 -78.73
C ASN A 822 -6.23 -10.63 -79.21
N GLY A 823 -6.14 -11.69 -78.41
CA GLY A 823 -6.43 -13.07 -78.82
C GLY A 823 -7.85 -13.27 -79.33
N THR A 824 -8.85 -12.64 -78.70
CA THR A 824 -10.25 -12.71 -79.14
C THR A 824 -10.42 -12.11 -80.55
N LYS A 825 -9.79 -10.96 -80.84
CA LYS A 825 -9.80 -10.34 -82.17
C LYS A 825 -9.06 -11.20 -83.20
N LYS A 826 -7.92 -11.80 -82.84
CA LYS A 826 -7.17 -12.73 -83.70
C LYS A 826 -7.98 -13.99 -84.05
N ILE A 827 -8.75 -14.53 -83.10
CA ILE A 827 -9.65 -15.67 -83.34
C ILE A 827 -10.83 -15.25 -84.21
N GLU A 828 -11.48 -14.13 -83.95
CA GLU A 828 -12.58 -13.61 -84.79
C GLU A 828 -12.11 -13.36 -86.23
N GLU A 829 -10.93 -12.76 -86.42
CA GLU A 829 -10.32 -12.58 -87.74
C GLU A 829 -9.94 -13.91 -88.41
N ALA A 830 -9.43 -14.89 -87.65
CA ALA A 830 -9.12 -16.22 -88.17
C ALA A 830 -10.39 -16.99 -88.55
N MET A 831 -11.44 -16.95 -87.73
CA MET A 831 -12.74 -17.56 -88.02
C MET A 831 -13.43 -16.88 -89.20
N LYS A 832 -13.32 -15.56 -89.32
CA LYS A 832 -13.79 -14.81 -90.49
C LYS A 832 -13.05 -15.25 -91.75
N LYS A 833 -11.72 -15.38 -91.71
CA LYS A 833 -10.90 -15.91 -92.82
C LYS A 833 -11.23 -17.37 -93.17
N VAL A 834 -11.50 -18.22 -92.17
CA VAL A 834 -11.94 -19.61 -92.40
C VAL A 834 -13.33 -19.64 -93.04
N GLY A 835 -14.26 -18.81 -92.56
CA GLY A 835 -15.58 -18.63 -93.17
C GLY A 835 -15.50 -18.16 -94.62
N GLU A 836 -14.66 -17.15 -94.90
CA GLU A 836 -14.38 -16.65 -96.25
C GLU A 836 -13.75 -17.73 -97.15
N LYS A 837 -12.80 -18.52 -96.63
CA LYS A 837 -12.17 -19.63 -97.35
C LYS A 837 -13.16 -20.77 -97.65
N MET A 838 -13.97 -21.17 -96.68
CA MET A 838 -15.04 -22.16 -96.89
C MET A 838 -16.06 -21.67 -97.93
N GLN A 839 -16.37 -20.37 -97.94
CA GLN A 839 -17.25 -19.78 -98.92
C GLN A 839 -16.62 -19.78 -100.32
N GLN A 840 -15.32 -19.51 -100.45
CA GLN A 840 -14.59 -19.62 -101.72
C GLN A 840 -14.46 -21.07 -102.22
N GLU A 841 -14.16 -22.03 -101.35
CA GLU A 841 -14.11 -23.46 -101.69
C GLU A 841 -15.49 -23.99 -102.11
N ARG A 842 -16.56 -23.57 -101.43
CA ARG A 842 -17.94 -23.85 -101.84
C ARG A 842 -18.24 -23.27 -103.22
N LEU A 843 -17.84 -22.03 -103.51
CA LEU A 843 -18.02 -21.42 -104.83
C LEU A 843 -17.18 -22.10 -105.92
N LYS A 844 -15.98 -22.58 -105.60
CA LYS A 844 -15.13 -23.38 -106.49
C LYS A 844 -15.75 -24.74 -106.80
N TRP A 845 -16.24 -25.45 -105.78
CA TRP A 845 -16.95 -26.73 -105.95
C TRP A 845 -18.19 -26.58 -106.85
N ILE A 846 -18.99 -25.51 -106.66
CA ILE A 846 -20.16 -25.19 -107.53
C ILE A 846 -19.74 -24.95 -108.99
N ARG A 847 -18.55 -24.40 -109.25
CA ARG A 847 -18.03 -24.17 -110.61
C ARG A 847 -17.44 -25.42 -111.26
N GLU A 848 -16.96 -26.39 -110.48
CA GLU A 848 -16.38 -27.64 -110.97
C GLU A 848 -17.43 -28.76 -111.12
N THR A 849 -18.63 -28.59 -110.54
CA THR A 849 -19.78 -29.53 -110.66
C THR A 849 -20.89 -29.03 -111.59
N ARG A 850 -20.63 -27.95 -112.34
CA ARG A 850 -21.37 -27.51 -113.53
C ARG A 850 -20.45 -27.64 -114.73
#